data_AF-A0A178EIX0-F1
#
_entry.id   AF-A0A178EIX0-F1
#
_cell.length_a   1.000
_cell.length_b   1.000
_cell.length_c   1.000
_cell.angle_alpha   90.00
_cell.angle_beta   90.00
_cell.angle_gamma   90.00
#
_symmetry.space_group_name_H-M   'P 1'
#
loop_
_entity.id
_entity.type
_entity.pdbx_description
1 polymer ?
#
loop_
_entity_poly.entity_id
_entity_poly.type
_entity_poly.pdbx_seq_one_letter_code
_entity_poly.pdbx_strand_id
1 'polypeptide(L)'
;MTKRTHEEMGYGYDPDEEEDYISLDHTSTPAGNRIDLDLSEPEEDQILADVQTHWDREADSEDEGEFTGNESMPATQRYHDAVVVMVKKDFVINSVADRNTLSEVFELIKNDEHMRSEKRQSALKAILKGALGKMLHSESSRYHYYGRETEAAKRAEYEKLFRAVSQHCYSIGQGNLIDEMLQDLLLDDKWIQSKPLCDLIAQKVAQDVIGGSDSASYKWLTLPLPPVVTYPYVNGRRLFLESIKDALPDAAVPLFKPKMQQELERLLNAVNRFSDTEIQPLARIIENIPLSSYLELVLPKLDKLLGPTLVLQFLHSLLATQMSGKDHQTEIERTTLKFFMPRVISESNLSFDNLAIEPVTQEPQLFYRFQSNFSRPQMYEVPRATKLAPPVTHLLDSVGRCMNQGLEDEAVKLLSAALPSPTTLLARTLWKHCFMLIEELLQLLQIHRNPRLNQVASPFVSEVIQILARHLASTHPAQLPNWTPLSVSRTPCSCEPCGRVNQYLRDPKQIVGRFAYTQTIRKHLAKTFIHSGDLTFDTETKGSPHTLILQSKSKEYTHSVAVWEEEVQDMRSRLTAMGNDFVTSLLGADIVSISALDLAVQDAKANPATAQRFPLDVSLSSSNIQQPSARAGTKRKHDQVEVIDLT
;
A
#
# COMPACT_ATOMS: atom_id res chain seq x y z
N MET A 1 40.10 -9.97 41.83
CA MET A 1 39.63 -8.64 42.23
C MET A 1 40.83 -7.73 42.15
N THR A 2 40.68 -6.55 41.56
CA THR A 2 41.77 -5.61 41.32
C THR A 2 41.34 -4.29 41.92
N LYS A 3 42.09 -3.78 42.90
CA LYS A 3 41.93 -2.40 43.36
C LYS A 3 42.63 -1.50 42.33
N ARG A 4 41.94 -0.49 41.81
CA ARG A 4 42.52 0.49 40.90
C ARG A 4 42.33 1.86 41.52
N THR A 5 43.42 2.62 41.61
CA THR A 5 43.38 4.05 41.86
C THR A 5 43.02 4.72 40.55
N HIS A 6 41.88 5.43 40.50
CA HIS A 6 41.56 6.23 39.32
C HIS A 6 42.33 7.55 39.40
N GLU A 7 43.43 7.67 38.66
CA GLU A 7 43.97 8.99 38.35
C GLU A 7 43.00 9.66 37.35
N GLU A 8 41.95 10.31 37.85
CA GLU A 8 41.12 11.16 37.01
C GLU A 8 42.02 12.26 36.43
N MET A 9 42.39 12.15 35.15
CA MET A 9 42.89 13.28 34.36
C MET A 9 41.74 14.27 34.07
N GLY A 10 40.97 14.59 35.10
CA GLY A 10 39.91 15.58 35.12
C GLY A 10 40.54 16.96 35.14
N TYR A 11 40.33 17.72 34.07
CA TYR A 11 40.72 19.11 34.00
C TYR A 11 39.92 19.93 35.04
N GLY A 12 40.41 20.03 36.28
CA GLY A 12 40.17 21.19 37.15
C GLY A 12 39.25 21.04 38.38
N TYR A 13 39.15 19.87 39.02
CA TYR A 13 38.58 19.76 40.37
C TYR A 13 39.60 19.13 41.34
N ASP A 14 39.41 19.41 42.63
CA ASP A 14 40.36 19.23 43.74
C ASP A 14 41.25 17.97 43.64
N PRO A 15 42.59 18.12 43.71
CA PRO A 15 43.54 17.00 43.60
C PRO A 15 43.58 16.07 44.82
N ASP A 16 42.68 16.23 45.79
CA ASP A 16 42.78 15.57 47.10
C ASP A 16 41.77 14.41 47.30
N GLU A 17 40.94 14.07 46.30
CA GLU A 17 40.01 12.92 46.37
C GLU A 17 40.37 11.86 45.32
N GLU A 18 41.43 11.08 45.58
CA GLU A 18 41.66 9.82 44.87
C GLU A 18 40.61 8.80 45.33
N GLU A 19 39.55 8.60 44.53
CA GLU A 19 38.59 7.53 44.77
C GLU A 19 39.18 6.19 44.32
N ASP A 20 39.50 5.36 45.32
CA ASP A 20 39.83 3.96 45.12
C ASP A 20 38.57 3.16 44.74
N TYR A 21 38.57 2.54 43.57
CA TYR A 21 37.49 1.65 43.16
C TYR A 21 37.98 0.20 43.08
N ILE A 22 37.12 -0.71 43.54
CA ILE A 22 37.36 -2.15 43.48
C ILE A 22 36.67 -2.69 42.24
N SER A 23 37.41 -3.33 41.34
CA SER A 23 36.83 -4.04 40.20
C SER A 23 37.00 -5.56 40.35
N LEU A 24 35.98 -6.31 39.94
CA LEU A 24 36.08 -7.74 39.76
C LEU A 24 36.25 -8.02 38.26
N ASP A 25 37.50 -7.93 37.81
CA ASP A 25 37.85 -8.06 36.39
C ASP A 25 37.54 -9.47 35.85
N HIS A 26 37.90 -10.52 36.62
CA HIS A 26 37.67 -11.90 36.23
C HIS A 26 37.48 -12.83 37.44
N THR A 27 36.91 -14.01 37.18
CA THR A 27 36.90 -15.18 38.07
C THR A 27 37.46 -16.38 37.31
N SER A 28 37.76 -17.50 37.99
CA SER A 28 38.17 -18.74 37.34
C SER A 28 37.20 -19.87 37.66
N THR A 29 36.90 -20.72 36.67
CA THR A 29 36.14 -21.96 36.89
C THR A 29 36.95 -22.96 37.70
N PRO A 30 36.33 -24.01 38.28
CA PRO A 30 37.06 -25.10 38.92
C PRO A 30 38.06 -25.81 37.99
N ALA A 31 37.88 -25.71 36.67
CA ALA A 31 38.80 -26.23 35.66
C ALA A 31 39.96 -25.25 35.32
N GLY A 32 40.03 -24.10 35.97
CA GLY A 32 41.05 -23.08 35.74
C GLY A 32 40.77 -22.13 34.58
N ASN A 33 39.60 -22.22 33.92
CA ASN A 33 39.25 -21.32 32.83
C ASN A 33 38.90 -19.95 33.38
N ARG A 34 39.55 -18.92 32.86
CA ARG A 34 39.26 -17.53 33.21
C ARG A 34 37.92 -17.09 32.61
N ILE A 35 37.11 -16.41 33.42
CA ILE A 35 35.84 -15.78 33.09
C ILE A 35 36.02 -14.30 33.35
N ASP A 36 36.09 -13.48 32.31
CA ASP A 36 36.06 -12.03 32.51
C ASP A 36 34.65 -11.63 32.97
N LEU A 37 34.56 -10.88 34.06
CA LEU A 37 33.30 -10.43 34.67
C LEU A 37 33.06 -8.95 34.37
N ASP A 38 34.15 -8.17 34.26
CA ASP A 38 34.15 -6.73 34.03
C ASP A 38 33.25 -5.96 35.01
N LEU A 39 33.04 -6.50 36.22
CA LEU A 39 32.15 -5.92 37.22
C LEU A 39 32.89 -4.78 37.91
N SER A 40 32.61 -3.56 37.47
CA SER A 40 32.98 -2.33 38.17
C SER A 40 32.18 -2.23 39.48
N GLU A 41 32.88 -2.05 40.61
CA GLU A 41 32.29 -1.68 41.90
C GLU A 41 31.21 -2.64 42.41
N PRO A 42 31.58 -3.84 42.89
CA PRO A 42 30.65 -4.63 43.71
C PRO A 42 30.25 -3.80 44.94
N GLU A 43 28.97 -3.80 45.29
CA GLU A 43 28.48 -3.07 46.46
C GLU A 43 29.15 -3.60 47.73
N GLU A 44 29.44 -2.72 48.69
CA GLU A 44 30.22 -3.06 49.89
C GLU A 44 29.57 -4.17 50.72
N ASP A 45 28.23 -4.22 50.74
CA ASP A 45 27.44 -5.27 51.41
C ASP A 45 27.45 -6.62 50.69
N GLN A 46 27.98 -6.68 49.46
CA GLN A 46 28.19 -7.90 48.69
C GLN A 46 29.56 -8.52 48.97
N ILE A 47 30.46 -7.78 49.62
CA ILE A 47 31.78 -8.25 50.02
C ILE A 47 31.68 -8.83 51.44
N LEU A 48 31.74 -10.16 51.54
CA LEU A 48 31.61 -10.86 52.82
C LEU A 48 32.80 -10.64 53.78
N ALA A 49 33.89 -10.08 53.27
CA ALA A 49 35.05 -9.71 54.07
C ALA A 49 34.93 -8.25 54.48
N ASP A 50 35.27 -7.94 55.73
CA ASP A 50 35.43 -6.56 56.18
C ASP A 50 36.63 -5.94 55.44
N VAL A 51 36.32 -5.16 54.40
CA VAL A 51 37.30 -4.61 53.46
C VAL A 51 38.26 -3.67 54.19
N GLN A 52 37.76 -2.89 55.16
CA GLN A 52 38.57 -1.94 55.93
C GLN A 52 39.59 -2.66 56.81
N THR A 53 39.24 -3.75 57.50
CA THR A 53 40.21 -4.44 58.38
C THR A 53 41.21 -5.35 57.66
N HIS A 54 40.94 -5.74 56.41
CA HIS A 54 41.82 -6.61 55.64
C HIS A 54 42.72 -5.87 54.64
N TRP A 55 42.30 -4.71 54.11
CA TRP A 55 43.05 -3.99 53.07
C TRP A 55 43.83 -2.76 53.56
N ASP A 56 43.61 -2.27 54.79
CA ASP A 56 44.45 -1.23 55.43
C ASP A 56 45.75 -1.77 56.06
N ARG A 57 46.18 -2.95 55.63
CA ARG A 57 47.46 -3.53 56.07
C ARG A 57 48.55 -2.94 55.19
N GLU A 58 49.59 -2.36 55.79
CA GLU A 58 50.82 -2.06 55.06
C GLU A 58 51.31 -3.39 54.45
N ALA A 59 51.60 -3.43 53.15
CA ALA A 59 52.04 -4.64 52.46
C ALA A 59 53.15 -5.30 53.29
N ASP A 60 52.90 -6.51 53.81
CA ASP A 60 53.76 -7.15 54.80
C ASP A 60 55.17 -7.29 54.23
N SER A 61 56.02 -6.31 54.54
CA SER A 61 57.38 -6.29 54.09
C SER A 61 58.15 -7.30 54.96
N GLU A 62 58.50 -8.43 54.34
CA GLU A 62 59.69 -9.25 54.64
C GLU A 62 59.55 -10.56 55.44
N ASP A 63 58.40 -10.91 56.04
CA ASP A 63 58.26 -12.16 56.83
C ASP A 63 57.47 -13.31 56.12
N GLU A 64 57.34 -13.26 54.80
CA GLU A 64 56.54 -14.22 54.02
C GLU A 64 57.08 -15.66 53.97
N GLY A 65 58.39 -15.83 54.17
CA GLY A 65 59.06 -17.12 54.01
C GLY A 65 58.56 -18.17 55.00
N GLU A 66 58.50 -17.81 56.29
CA GLU A 66 58.30 -18.77 57.37
C GLU A 66 56.82 -19.19 57.56
N PHE A 67 55.87 -18.35 57.15
CA PHE A 67 54.44 -18.59 57.41
C PHE A 67 53.68 -19.24 56.25
N THR A 68 54.09 -19.02 55.01
CA THR A 68 53.34 -19.52 53.84
C THR A 68 53.95 -20.78 53.21
N GLY A 69 55.17 -21.16 53.62
CA GLY A 69 55.88 -22.33 53.12
C GLY A 69 56.38 -22.20 51.67
N ASN A 70 56.40 -20.99 51.13
CA ASN A 70 56.70 -20.71 49.71
C ASN A 70 58.15 -20.31 49.44
N GLU A 71 59.06 -20.56 50.37
CA GLU A 71 60.48 -20.14 50.30
C GLU A 71 61.16 -20.60 49.00
N SER A 72 60.67 -21.69 48.41
CA SER A 72 61.20 -22.30 47.17
C SER A 72 60.42 -21.98 45.89
N MET A 73 59.32 -21.23 45.95
CA MET A 73 58.53 -20.87 44.76
C MET A 73 59.09 -19.62 44.06
N PRO A 74 59.12 -19.58 42.72
CA PRO A 74 59.53 -18.39 41.95
C PRO A 74 58.70 -17.17 42.35
N ALA A 75 59.27 -15.96 42.26
CA ALA A 75 58.60 -14.72 42.66
C ALA A 75 57.21 -14.51 42.00
N THR A 76 56.98 -15.09 40.81
CA THR A 76 55.68 -15.06 40.10
C THR A 76 54.60 -15.98 40.69
N GLN A 77 54.94 -16.80 41.69
CA GLN A 77 54.06 -17.79 42.32
C GLN A 77 54.00 -17.64 43.85
N ARG A 78 54.56 -16.56 44.40
CA ARG A 78 54.43 -16.23 45.83
C ARG A 78 53.06 -15.62 46.09
N TYR A 79 52.35 -16.12 47.11
CA TYR A 79 51.07 -15.54 47.52
C TYR A 79 51.36 -14.28 48.34
N HIS A 80 51.17 -13.11 47.72
CA HIS A 80 51.39 -11.82 48.39
C HIS A 80 50.15 -11.29 49.13
N ASP A 81 48.94 -11.76 48.78
CA ASP A 81 47.71 -11.66 49.58
C ASP A 81 46.58 -12.34 48.79
N ALA A 82 46.38 -13.63 49.04
CA ALA A 82 45.35 -14.40 48.35
C ALA A 82 44.01 -14.24 49.08
N VAL A 83 43.20 -13.26 48.68
CA VAL A 83 41.81 -13.14 49.16
C VAL A 83 40.92 -14.09 48.37
N VAL A 84 40.28 -15.04 49.05
CA VAL A 84 39.23 -15.87 48.46
C VAL A 84 37.91 -15.10 48.52
N VAL A 85 37.51 -14.50 47.40
CA VAL A 85 36.22 -13.82 47.28
C VAL A 85 35.14 -14.84 46.90
N MET A 86 34.26 -15.16 47.84
CA MET A 86 33.12 -16.04 47.58
C MET A 86 31.91 -15.21 47.13
N VAL A 87 31.65 -15.19 45.83
CA VAL A 87 30.47 -14.52 45.27
C VAL A 87 29.30 -15.51 45.23
N LYS A 88 28.11 -15.06 45.65
CA LYS A 88 26.89 -15.87 45.48
C LYS A 88 26.66 -16.12 43.99
N LYS A 89 26.47 -17.39 43.59
CA LYS A 89 26.19 -17.78 42.20
C LYS A 89 25.03 -16.99 41.58
N ASP A 90 23.99 -16.74 42.37
CA ASP A 90 22.81 -15.97 41.92
C ASP A 90 23.19 -14.55 41.49
N PHE A 91 24.14 -13.92 42.19
CA PHE A 91 24.62 -12.58 41.83
C PHE A 91 25.35 -12.62 40.49
N VAL A 92 26.29 -13.56 40.30
CA VAL A 92 27.01 -13.71 39.03
C VAL A 92 26.04 -13.98 37.86
N ILE A 93 25.06 -14.84 38.07
CA ILE A 93 24.07 -15.16 37.04
C ILE A 93 23.23 -13.92 36.67
N ASN A 94 22.78 -13.14 37.66
CA ASN A 94 21.93 -11.98 37.43
C ASN A 94 22.71 -10.79 36.84
N SER A 95 23.93 -10.54 37.30
CA SER A 95 24.74 -9.38 36.89
C SER A 95 25.36 -9.53 35.51
N VAL A 96 25.48 -10.76 35.00
CA VAL A 96 26.22 -11.05 33.76
C VAL A 96 25.30 -11.33 32.56
N ALA A 97 23.99 -11.56 32.79
CA ALA A 97 23.02 -11.80 31.72
C ALA A 97 22.90 -10.64 30.70
N ASP A 98 23.31 -9.42 31.07
CA ASP A 98 23.27 -8.25 30.19
C ASP A 98 24.61 -7.94 29.48
N ARG A 99 25.65 -8.75 29.68
CA ARG A 99 27.04 -8.43 29.28
C ARG A 99 27.58 -9.33 28.16
N ASN A 100 28.77 -9.01 27.64
CA ASN A 100 29.43 -9.75 26.56
C ASN A 100 29.99 -11.13 26.98
N THR A 101 29.72 -11.57 28.20
CA THR A 101 30.36 -12.71 28.88
C THR A 101 29.42 -13.90 29.07
N LEU A 102 28.40 -13.99 28.22
CA LEU A 102 27.38 -15.04 28.26
C LEU A 102 27.97 -16.45 28.09
N SER A 103 29.08 -16.58 27.36
CA SER A 103 29.73 -17.88 27.09
C SER A 103 30.38 -18.44 28.35
N GLU A 104 31.01 -17.57 29.12
CA GLU A 104 31.67 -17.88 30.37
C GLU A 104 30.65 -18.28 31.45
N VAL A 105 29.55 -17.53 31.56
CA VAL A 105 28.46 -17.87 32.49
C VAL A 105 27.83 -19.20 32.12
N PHE A 106 27.68 -19.49 30.83
CA PHE A 106 27.18 -20.78 30.39
C PHE A 106 28.08 -21.93 30.85
N GLU A 107 29.41 -21.83 30.69
CA GLU A 107 30.33 -22.86 31.17
C GLU A 107 30.30 -22.99 32.70
N LEU A 108 30.09 -21.89 33.44
CA LEU A 108 29.89 -21.97 34.90
C LEU A 108 28.64 -22.77 35.26
N ILE A 109 27.51 -22.50 34.61
CA ILE A 109 26.22 -23.18 34.88
C ILE A 109 26.27 -24.65 34.46
N LYS A 110 26.84 -24.93 33.28
CA LYS A 110 26.93 -26.26 32.69
C LYS A 110 27.73 -27.23 33.55
N ASN A 111 28.79 -26.75 34.19
CA ASN A 111 29.67 -27.57 35.03
C ASN A 111 29.23 -27.62 36.50
N ASP A 112 28.17 -26.91 36.90
CA ASP A 112 27.70 -26.84 38.28
C ASP A 112 26.68 -27.95 38.60
N GLU A 113 27.17 -29.11 39.04
CA GLU A 113 26.35 -30.26 39.42
C GLU A 113 25.38 -29.98 40.57
N HIS A 114 25.66 -28.99 41.42
CA HIS A 114 24.88 -28.67 42.62
C HIS A 114 23.84 -27.56 42.41
N MET A 115 23.74 -27.00 41.20
CA MET A 115 22.75 -25.97 40.91
C MET A 115 21.33 -26.54 40.96
N ARG A 116 20.43 -25.89 41.70
CA ARG A 116 19.00 -26.25 41.73
C ARG A 116 18.40 -26.14 40.32
N SER A 117 17.57 -27.11 39.94
CA SER A 117 16.97 -27.19 38.61
C SER A 117 16.29 -25.89 38.17
N GLU A 118 15.46 -25.28 39.04
CA GLU A 118 14.77 -24.02 38.75
C GLU A 118 15.72 -22.86 38.45
N LYS A 119 16.78 -22.72 39.26
CA LYS A 119 17.80 -21.68 39.07
C LYS A 119 18.59 -21.92 37.79
N ARG A 120 18.94 -23.19 37.50
CA ARG A 120 19.59 -23.58 36.25
C ARG A 120 18.73 -23.21 35.04
N GLN A 121 17.43 -23.52 35.08
CA GLN A 121 16.49 -23.17 34.02
C GLN A 121 16.41 -21.65 33.81
N SER A 122 16.26 -20.88 34.89
CA SER A 122 16.23 -19.42 34.82
C SER A 122 17.50 -18.84 34.21
N ALA A 123 18.66 -19.36 34.61
CA ALA A 123 19.96 -18.90 34.13
C ALA A 123 20.18 -19.25 32.66
N LEU A 124 19.87 -20.48 32.25
CA LEU A 124 19.93 -20.90 30.84
C LEU A 124 18.97 -20.08 29.98
N LYS A 125 17.76 -19.80 30.47
CA LYS A 125 16.78 -18.94 29.78
C LYS A 125 17.31 -17.51 29.60
N ALA A 126 17.95 -16.93 30.63
CA ALA A 126 18.59 -15.62 30.54
C ALA A 126 19.72 -15.59 29.50
N ILE A 127 20.58 -16.62 29.47
CA ILE A 127 21.66 -16.73 28.49
C ILE A 127 21.13 -16.87 27.07
N LEU A 128 20.13 -17.73 26.85
CA LEU A 128 19.49 -17.90 25.54
C LEU A 128 18.88 -16.59 25.06
N LYS A 129 18.16 -15.89 25.94
CA LYS A 129 17.56 -14.58 25.65
C LYS A 129 18.62 -13.54 25.32
N GLY A 130 19.71 -13.46 26.09
CA GLY A 130 20.82 -12.56 25.85
C GLY A 130 21.52 -12.83 24.51
N ALA A 131 21.81 -14.10 24.22
CA ALA A 131 22.43 -14.53 22.97
C ALA A 131 21.53 -14.19 21.77
N LEU A 132 20.23 -14.52 21.84
CA LEU A 132 19.26 -14.17 20.79
C LEU A 132 19.13 -12.65 20.61
N GLY A 133 19.05 -11.90 21.70
CA GLY A 133 18.99 -10.44 21.67
C GLY A 133 20.16 -9.85 20.90
N LYS A 134 21.39 -10.29 21.22
CA LYS A 134 22.62 -9.86 20.54
C LYS A 134 22.72 -10.39 19.10
N MET A 135 22.13 -11.54 18.77
CA MET A 135 22.04 -12.03 17.40
C MET A 135 21.06 -11.22 16.53
N LEU A 136 19.97 -10.70 17.12
CA LEU A 136 18.92 -9.97 16.40
C LEU A 136 19.17 -8.47 16.30
N HIS A 137 19.74 -7.88 17.34
CA HIS A 137 20.04 -6.46 17.36
C HIS A 137 21.38 -6.27 16.68
N SER A 138 21.37 -6.02 15.36
CA SER A 138 22.42 -5.20 14.77
C SER A 138 22.27 -3.87 15.49
N GLU A 139 23.16 -3.60 16.45
CA GLU A 139 23.24 -2.29 17.04
C GLU A 139 23.42 -1.33 15.87
N SER A 140 22.36 -0.64 15.48
CA SER A 140 22.43 0.51 14.58
C SER A 140 23.06 1.68 15.37
N SER A 141 24.10 1.37 16.15
CA SER A 141 24.93 2.30 16.85
C SER A 141 25.56 3.13 15.75
N ARG A 142 25.10 4.38 15.65
CA ARG A 142 25.54 5.36 14.66
C ARG A 142 27.03 5.73 14.80
N TYR A 143 27.78 5.02 15.65
CA TYR A 143 29.18 5.24 15.98
C TYR A 143 30.14 4.16 15.45
N HIS A 144 29.76 3.40 14.41
CA HIS A 144 30.69 2.48 13.75
C HIS A 144 31.67 3.21 12.81
N TYR A 145 32.64 3.92 13.39
CA TYR A 145 33.86 4.31 12.68
C TYR A 145 34.97 3.26 12.83
N TYR A 146 34.79 2.25 13.71
CA TYR A 146 35.75 1.16 13.90
C TYR A 146 35.09 -0.22 13.73
N GLY A 147 35.25 -0.82 12.55
CA GLY A 147 35.32 -2.29 12.35
C GLY A 147 34.01 -3.07 12.15
N ARG A 148 33.42 -3.03 10.94
CA ARG A 148 32.30 -3.90 10.51
C ARG A 148 32.61 -5.41 10.59
N GLU A 149 33.89 -5.78 10.47
CA GLU A 149 34.35 -7.18 10.61
C GLU A 149 34.15 -7.73 12.03
N THR A 150 34.11 -6.87 13.05
CA THR A 150 33.93 -7.31 14.44
C THR A 150 32.48 -7.72 14.74
N GLU A 151 31.49 -7.13 14.07
CA GLU A 151 30.07 -7.44 14.34
C GLU A 151 29.68 -8.83 13.82
N ALA A 152 30.12 -9.19 12.61
CA ALA A 152 29.84 -10.50 12.04
C ALA A 152 30.50 -11.61 12.86
N ALA A 153 31.74 -11.39 13.33
CA ALA A 153 32.44 -12.31 14.21
C ALA A 153 31.71 -12.48 15.56
N LYS A 154 31.33 -11.39 16.22
CA LYS A 154 30.53 -11.43 17.46
C LYS A 154 29.20 -12.14 17.27
N ARG A 155 28.51 -11.89 16.15
CA ARG A 155 27.25 -12.57 15.83
C ARG A 155 27.44 -14.09 15.69
N ALA A 156 28.52 -14.51 15.04
CA ALA A 156 28.88 -15.92 14.94
C ALA A 156 29.23 -16.54 16.30
N GLU A 157 29.85 -15.79 17.22
CA GLU A 157 30.10 -16.22 18.59
C GLU A 157 28.80 -16.44 19.37
N TYR A 158 27.84 -15.51 19.28
CA TYR A 158 26.53 -15.68 19.94
C TYR A 158 25.71 -16.82 19.32
N GLU A 159 25.81 -17.05 18.00
CA GLU A 159 25.20 -18.23 17.37
C GLU A 159 25.81 -19.53 17.90
N LYS A 160 27.14 -19.59 17.99
CA LYS A 160 27.86 -20.74 18.56
C LYS A 160 27.45 -20.96 20.02
N LEU A 161 27.33 -19.90 20.80
CA LEU A 161 26.89 -19.97 22.18
C LEU A 161 25.46 -20.50 22.29
N PHE A 162 24.51 -19.93 21.53
CA PHE A 162 23.12 -20.39 21.53
C PHE A 162 23.04 -21.88 21.20
N ARG A 163 23.82 -22.33 20.20
CA ARG A 163 23.90 -23.73 19.81
C ARG A 163 24.43 -24.62 20.94
N ALA A 164 25.48 -24.19 21.62
CA ALA A 164 26.05 -24.92 22.76
C ALA A 164 25.06 -25.02 23.93
N VAL A 165 24.39 -23.92 24.27
CA VAL A 165 23.37 -23.87 25.32
C VAL A 165 22.19 -24.78 24.96
N SER A 166 21.72 -24.73 23.72
CA SER A 166 20.65 -25.58 23.22
C SER A 166 20.97 -27.06 23.33
N GLN A 167 22.16 -27.46 22.87
CA GLN A 167 22.62 -28.85 22.97
C GLN A 167 22.69 -29.32 24.43
N HIS A 168 23.16 -28.45 25.34
CA HIS A 168 23.18 -28.76 26.75
C HIS A 168 21.77 -28.92 27.32
N CYS A 169 20.85 -28.00 27.04
CA CYS A 169 19.45 -28.10 27.44
C CYS A 169 18.83 -29.44 27.00
N TYR A 170 19.07 -29.89 25.76
CA TYR A 170 18.62 -31.22 25.32
C TYR A 170 19.26 -32.36 26.10
N SER A 171 20.57 -32.29 26.34
CA SER A 171 21.30 -33.35 27.09
C SER A 171 20.78 -33.54 28.52
N ILE A 172 20.24 -32.49 29.14
CA ILE A 172 19.68 -32.52 30.50
C ILE A 172 18.15 -32.62 30.54
N GLY A 173 17.50 -32.88 29.39
CA GLY A 173 16.03 -33.01 29.32
C GLY A 173 15.25 -31.71 29.49
N GLN A 174 15.88 -30.55 29.29
CA GLN A 174 15.29 -29.21 29.38
C GLN A 174 15.08 -28.57 28.00
N GLY A 175 14.78 -29.38 26.98
CA GLY A 175 14.54 -28.90 25.60
C GLY A 175 13.37 -27.91 25.49
N ASN A 176 12.40 -27.97 26.39
CA ASN A 176 11.25 -27.06 26.45
C ASN A 176 11.64 -25.59 26.66
N LEU A 177 12.80 -25.31 27.29
CA LEU A 177 13.31 -23.94 27.43
C LEU A 177 13.63 -23.33 26.07
N ILE A 178 14.12 -24.14 25.13
CA ILE A 178 14.42 -23.70 23.76
C ILE A 178 13.13 -23.43 23.03
N ASP A 179 12.15 -24.32 23.18
CA ASP A 179 10.81 -24.18 22.59
C ASP A 179 10.13 -22.89 23.07
N GLU A 180 10.10 -22.62 24.38
CA GLU A 180 9.58 -21.37 24.95
C GLU A 180 10.31 -20.14 24.40
N MET A 181 11.64 -20.20 24.32
CA MET A 181 12.43 -19.05 23.89
C MET A 181 12.27 -18.74 22.41
N LEU A 182 12.24 -19.78 21.57
CA LEU A 182 11.93 -19.62 20.17
C LEU A 182 10.49 -19.13 19.99
N GLN A 183 9.53 -19.60 20.78
CA GLN A 183 8.15 -19.14 20.70
C GLN A 183 8.02 -17.65 21.06
N ASP A 184 8.65 -17.20 22.15
CA ASP A 184 8.69 -15.78 22.54
C ASP A 184 9.33 -14.93 21.44
N LEU A 185 10.39 -15.44 20.82
CA LEU A 185 11.06 -14.78 19.71
C LEU A 185 10.12 -14.64 18.52
N LEU A 186 9.44 -15.73 18.16
CA LEU A 186 8.57 -15.82 17.00
C LEU A 186 7.40 -14.80 17.04
N LEU A 187 7.07 -14.23 18.21
CA LEU A 187 6.07 -13.18 18.38
C LEU A 187 6.49 -11.78 17.87
N ASP A 188 7.79 -11.52 17.64
CA ASP A 188 8.28 -10.22 17.14
C ASP A 188 8.52 -10.24 15.62
N ASP A 189 7.67 -9.63 14.80
CA ASP A 189 7.80 -9.69 13.32
C ASP A 189 9.19 -9.28 12.74
N LYS A 190 10.02 -8.56 13.50
CA LYS A 190 11.35 -8.10 13.05
C LYS A 190 12.31 -9.23 12.70
N TRP A 191 12.15 -10.41 13.29
CA TRP A 191 13.12 -11.48 13.11
C TRP A 191 12.96 -12.24 11.79
N ILE A 192 11.83 -12.11 11.07
CA ILE A 192 11.52 -12.85 9.83
C ILE A 192 12.60 -12.66 8.75
N GLN A 193 13.36 -11.57 8.82
CA GLN A 193 14.44 -11.25 7.86
C GLN A 193 15.82 -11.76 8.29
N SER A 194 15.95 -12.37 9.48
CA SER A 194 17.22 -12.82 10.04
C SER A 194 17.58 -14.23 9.56
N LYS A 195 18.42 -14.31 8.51
CA LYS A 195 18.94 -15.60 8.02
C LYS A 195 19.54 -16.50 9.11
N PRO A 196 20.42 -16.02 10.02
CA PRO A 196 20.99 -16.87 11.07
C PRO A 196 19.94 -17.48 11.99
N LEU A 197 18.83 -16.77 12.21
CA LEU A 197 17.74 -17.29 13.02
C LEU A 197 16.94 -18.36 12.26
N CYS A 198 16.68 -18.15 10.97
CA CYS A 198 16.07 -19.18 10.12
C CYS A 198 16.93 -20.46 10.11
N ASP A 199 18.25 -20.34 10.01
CA ASP A 199 19.18 -21.47 10.04
C ASP A 199 19.13 -22.21 11.40
N LEU A 200 19.07 -21.46 12.50
CA LEU A 200 18.95 -22.00 13.86
C LEU A 200 17.62 -22.74 14.07
N ILE A 201 16.52 -22.14 13.64
CA ILE A 201 15.18 -22.74 13.67
C ILE A 201 15.14 -23.99 12.79
N ALA A 202 15.72 -23.95 11.59
CA ALA A 202 15.82 -25.10 10.71
C ALA A 202 16.64 -26.22 11.35
N GLN A 203 17.75 -25.91 12.01
CA GLN A 203 18.53 -26.91 12.73
C GLN A 203 17.72 -27.59 13.84
N LYS A 204 16.97 -26.81 14.63
CA LYS A 204 16.07 -27.33 15.66
C LYS A 204 14.98 -28.20 15.05
N VAL A 205 14.32 -27.74 14.00
CA VAL A 205 13.32 -28.53 13.27
C VAL A 205 13.94 -29.83 12.76
N ALA A 206 15.14 -29.80 12.19
CA ALA A 206 15.84 -31.00 11.72
C ALA A 206 16.14 -31.99 12.86
N GLN A 207 16.55 -31.50 14.03
CA GLN A 207 16.77 -32.34 15.21
C GLN A 207 15.47 -33.00 15.68
N ASP A 208 14.37 -32.25 15.74
CA ASP A 208 13.05 -32.75 16.15
C ASP A 208 12.53 -33.80 15.15
N VAL A 209 12.70 -33.55 13.85
CA VAL A 209 12.34 -34.47 12.77
C VAL A 209 13.15 -35.78 12.86
N ILE A 210 14.49 -35.68 12.97
CA ILE A 210 15.39 -36.84 12.96
C ILE A 210 15.28 -37.64 14.26
N GLY A 211 15.04 -36.98 15.39
CA GLY A 211 14.89 -37.60 16.70
C GLY A 211 13.65 -38.51 16.83
N GLY A 212 12.80 -38.59 15.80
CA GLY A 212 11.56 -39.37 15.84
C GLY A 212 10.60 -38.87 16.90
N SER A 213 10.74 -37.60 17.34
CA SER A 213 9.82 -36.97 18.26
C SER A 213 8.47 -36.92 17.55
N ASP A 214 7.57 -37.77 18.03
CA ASP A 214 6.25 -37.94 17.45
C ASP A 214 5.58 -36.56 17.32
N SER A 215 4.74 -36.41 16.30
CA SER A 215 4.20 -35.16 15.70
C SER A 215 3.72 -34.00 16.62
N ALA A 216 3.74 -34.14 17.94
CA ALA A 216 3.50 -33.13 18.97
C ALA A 216 4.62 -32.07 19.12
N SER A 217 5.79 -32.24 18.49
CA SER A 217 7.01 -31.45 18.77
C SER A 217 7.06 -30.02 18.17
N TYR A 218 6.16 -29.63 17.26
CA TYR A 218 6.22 -28.29 16.63
C TYR A 218 5.24 -27.28 17.23
N LYS A 219 4.64 -27.57 18.39
CA LYS A 219 3.70 -26.64 19.04
C LYS A 219 4.32 -25.25 19.24
N TRP A 220 5.62 -25.18 19.48
CA TRP A 220 6.38 -23.93 19.62
C TRP A 220 6.43 -23.10 18.32
N LEU A 221 6.33 -23.75 17.15
CA LEU A 221 6.26 -23.08 15.85
C LEU A 221 4.83 -22.60 15.53
N THR A 222 3.81 -23.10 16.22
CA THR A 222 2.44 -22.62 16.11
C THR A 222 2.23 -21.42 17.03
N LEU A 223 2.27 -20.22 16.45
CA LEU A 223 2.07 -18.99 17.21
C LEU A 223 0.60 -18.79 17.59
N PRO A 224 0.32 -18.14 18.73
CA PRO A 224 -0.99 -17.55 19.01
C PRO A 224 -1.44 -16.69 17.83
N LEU A 225 -2.73 -16.76 17.50
CA LEU A 225 -3.26 -15.93 16.43
C LEU A 225 -3.24 -14.46 16.88
N PRO A 226 -2.77 -13.53 16.03
CA PRO A 226 -2.97 -12.11 16.32
C PRO A 226 -4.47 -11.79 16.36
N PRO A 227 -4.89 -10.68 17.01
CA PRO A 227 -6.30 -10.30 17.10
C PRO A 227 -7.00 -10.16 15.74
N VAL A 228 -6.23 -9.77 14.71
CA VAL A 228 -6.69 -9.70 13.32
C VAL A 228 -5.67 -10.41 12.45
N VAL A 229 -6.13 -11.45 11.75
CA VAL A 229 -5.32 -12.18 10.79
C VAL A 229 -5.63 -11.66 9.39
N THR A 230 -4.62 -11.14 8.70
CA THR A 230 -4.73 -10.57 7.35
C THR A 230 -3.90 -11.38 6.35
N TYR A 231 -4.20 -11.30 5.06
CA TYR A 231 -3.36 -11.98 4.06
C TYR A 231 -1.89 -11.51 4.03
N PRO A 232 -1.55 -10.22 4.25
CA PRO A 232 -0.17 -9.80 4.49
C PRO A 232 0.53 -10.60 5.60
N TYR A 233 -0.12 -10.81 6.74
CA TYR A 233 0.42 -11.60 7.84
C TYR A 233 0.61 -13.08 7.43
N VAL A 234 -0.40 -13.68 6.79
CA VAL A 234 -0.30 -15.07 6.29
C VAL A 234 0.86 -15.21 5.29
N ASN A 235 1.03 -14.26 4.38
CA ASN A 235 2.11 -14.29 3.40
C ASN A 235 3.48 -14.08 4.05
N GLY A 236 3.59 -13.21 5.07
CA GLY A 236 4.79 -13.06 5.87
C GLY A 236 5.16 -14.37 6.57
N ARG A 237 4.17 -15.06 7.16
CA ARG A 237 4.36 -16.36 7.77
C ARG A 237 4.77 -17.44 6.77
N ARG A 238 4.19 -17.44 5.57
CA ARG A 238 4.58 -18.34 4.47
C ARG A 238 6.05 -18.16 4.11
N LEU A 239 6.48 -16.93 3.84
CA LEU A 239 7.87 -16.61 3.48
C LEU A 239 8.85 -17.05 4.58
N PHE A 240 8.46 -16.89 5.84
CA PHE A 240 9.23 -17.43 6.96
C PHE A 240 9.35 -18.95 6.90
N LEU A 241 8.23 -19.67 6.81
CA LEU A 241 8.25 -21.14 6.79
C LEU A 241 9.02 -21.68 5.58
N GLU A 242 8.97 -20.99 4.44
CA GLU A 242 9.80 -21.29 3.29
C GLU A 242 11.29 -21.07 3.55
N SER A 243 11.65 -19.99 4.25
CA SER A 243 13.05 -19.74 4.63
C SER A 243 13.60 -20.83 5.55
N ILE A 244 12.77 -21.37 6.46
CA ILE A 244 13.13 -22.55 7.26
C ILE A 244 13.30 -23.77 6.35
N LYS A 245 12.32 -24.02 5.48
CA LYS A 245 12.33 -25.16 4.55
C LYS A 245 13.59 -25.16 3.68
N ASP A 246 14.03 -24.00 3.21
CA ASP A 246 15.21 -23.85 2.36
C ASP A 246 16.53 -24.02 3.14
N ALA A 247 16.51 -23.81 4.46
CA ALA A 247 17.64 -24.05 5.37
C ALA A 247 17.68 -25.48 5.95
N LEU A 248 16.62 -26.28 5.76
CA LEU A 248 16.55 -27.65 6.27
C LEU A 248 17.43 -28.61 5.45
N PRO A 249 18.02 -29.65 6.08
CA PRO A 249 18.60 -30.77 5.36
C PRO A 249 17.55 -31.47 4.47
N ASP A 250 17.94 -31.94 3.28
CA ASP A 250 17.02 -32.55 2.30
C ASP A 250 16.16 -33.68 2.89
N ALA A 251 16.70 -34.47 3.83
CA ALA A 251 15.97 -35.54 4.50
C ALA A 251 14.81 -35.06 5.39
N ALA A 252 14.90 -33.83 5.92
CA ALA A 252 13.87 -33.25 6.80
C ALA A 252 12.76 -32.51 6.03
N VAL A 253 13.04 -32.04 4.81
CA VAL A 253 12.11 -31.25 4.00
C VAL A 253 10.77 -31.98 3.74
N PRO A 254 10.72 -33.27 3.34
CA PRO A 254 9.46 -33.98 3.13
C PRO A 254 8.59 -34.10 4.39
N LEU A 255 9.23 -34.14 5.57
CA LEU A 255 8.56 -34.27 6.86
C LEU A 255 8.05 -32.92 7.38
N PHE A 256 8.74 -31.83 7.02
CA PHE A 256 8.34 -30.46 7.38
C PHE A 256 7.21 -29.90 6.51
N LYS A 257 7.20 -30.22 5.20
CA LYS A 257 6.21 -29.69 4.23
C LYS A 257 4.73 -29.83 4.67
N PRO A 258 4.26 -31.01 5.13
CA PRO A 258 2.87 -31.15 5.59
C PRO A 258 2.53 -30.24 6.78
N LYS A 259 3.51 -29.96 7.65
CA LYS A 259 3.33 -29.09 8.82
C LYS A 259 3.28 -27.62 8.44
N MET A 260 4.14 -27.20 7.52
CA MET A 260 4.04 -25.88 6.89
C MET A 260 2.66 -25.68 6.29
N GLN A 261 2.16 -26.67 5.54
CA GLN A 261 0.84 -26.62 4.94
C GLN A 261 -0.28 -26.52 5.98
N GLN A 262 -0.25 -27.36 7.01
CA GLN A 262 -1.22 -27.34 8.11
C GLN A 262 -1.27 -25.97 8.82
N GLU A 263 -0.12 -25.35 9.05
CA GLU A 263 -0.05 -24.02 9.68
C GLU A 263 -0.61 -22.93 8.76
N LEU A 264 -0.31 -22.97 7.46
CA LEU A 264 -0.88 -22.03 6.49
C LEU A 264 -2.40 -22.17 6.41
N GLU A 265 -2.93 -23.39 6.40
CA GLU A 265 -4.38 -23.66 6.40
C GLU A 265 -5.04 -23.12 7.68
N ARG A 266 -4.41 -23.33 8.84
CA ARG A 266 -4.89 -22.78 10.12
C ARG A 266 -4.97 -21.25 10.05
N LEU A 267 -3.95 -20.59 9.52
CA LEU A 267 -3.89 -19.13 9.39
C LEU A 267 -4.89 -18.60 8.37
N LEU A 268 -4.99 -19.23 7.21
CA LEU A 268 -6.00 -18.91 6.19
C LEU A 268 -7.42 -19.05 6.75
N ASN A 269 -7.68 -20.09 7.54
CA ASN A 269 -8.96 -20.27 8.20
C ASN A 269 -9.25 -19.19 9.26
N ALA A 270 -8.21 -18.58 9.84
CA ALA A 270 -8.36 -17.48 10.80
C ALA A 270 -8.56 -16.10 10.16
N VAL A 271 -8.29 -15.94 8.85
CA VAL A 271 -8.53 -14.67 8.14
C VAL A 271 -10.02 -14.32 8.19
N ASN A 272 -10.33 -13.11 8.66
CA ASN A 272 -11.70 -12.63 8.84
C ASN A 272 -11.94 -11.22 8.29
N ARG A 273 -10.94 -10.62 7.64
CA ARG A 273 -11.01 -9.31 7.00
C ARG A 273 -10.29 -9.35 5.66
N PHE A 274 -10.68 -8.44 4.78
CA PHE A 274 -10.02 -8.24 3.50
C PHE A 274 -10.05 -6.76 3.13
N SER A 275 -8.95 -6.26 2.57
CA SER A 275 -8.87 -4.94 1.94
C SER A 275 -8.22 -5.05 0.56
N ASP A 276 -8.38 -4.02 -0.26
CA ASP A 276 -7.76 -3.92 -1.59
C ASP A 276 -6.23 -4.09 -1.57
N THR A 277 -5.56 -3.60 -0.52
CA THR A 277 -4.12 -3.77 -0.31
C THR A 277 -3.70 -5.24 -0.09
N GLU A 278 -4.63 -6.14 0.22
CA GLU A 278 -4.37 -7.55 0.50
C GLU A 278 -4.39 -8.45 -0.74
N ILE A 279 -4.83 -7.91 -1.89
CA ILE A 279 -4.92 -8.66 -3.15
C ILE A 279 -3.56 -9.24 -3.57
N GLN A 280 -2.50 -8.44 -3.48
CA GLN A 280 -1.14 -8.86 -3.90
C GLN A 280 -0.53 -9.92 -2.96
N PRO A 281 -0.56 -9.77 -1.62
CA PRO A 281 -0.19 -10.83 -0.69
C PRO A 281 -0.98 -12.13 -0.92
N LEU A 282 -2.27 -12.03 -1.19
CA LEU A 282 -3.12 -13.20 -1.46
C LEU A 282 -2.69 -13.94 -2.73
N ALA A 283 -2.46 -13.24 -3.84
CA ALA A 283 -2.00 -13.86 -5.08
C ALA A 283 -0.70 -14.69 -4.87
N ARG A 284 0.23 -14.18 -4.06
CA ARG A 284 1.47 -14.90 -3.70
C ARG A 284 1.24 -16.12 -2.81
N ILE A 285 0.23 -16.09 -1.94
CA ILE A 285 -0.14 -17.26 -1.13
C ILE A 285 -0.76 -18.34 -2.00
N ILE A 286 -1.66 -17.97 -2.91
CA ILE A 286 -2.39 -18.89 -3.79
C ILE A 286 -1.43 -19.76 -4.61
N GLU A 287 -0.28 -19.23 -5.03
CA GLU A 287 0.77 -19.96 -5.75
C GLU A 287 1.41 -21.10 -4.97
N ASN A 288 1.37 -21.03 -3.65
CA ASN A 288 2.13 -21.92 -2.77
C ASN A 288 1.24 -22.83 -1.92
N ILE A 289 -0.07 -22.83 -2.15
CA ILE A 289 -1.02 -23.71 -1.46
C ILE A 289 -1.65 -24.71 -2.45
N PRO A 290 -2.00 -25.93 -2.00
CA PRO A 290 -2.78 -26.86 -2.78
C PRO A 290 -4.10 -26.25 -3.25
N LEU A 291 -4.54 -26.66 -4.44
CA LEU A 291 -5.81 -26.22 -5.03
C LEU A 291 -7.01 -26.52 -4.10
N SER A 292 -6.99 -27.64 -3.37
CA SER A 292 -8.02 -27.98 -2.39
C SER A 292 -8.12 -26.94 -1.27
N SER A 293 -6.99 -26.51 -0.70
CA SER A 293 -6.96 -25.52 0.37
C SER A 293 -7.42 -24.14 -0.12
N TYR A 294 -7.07 -23.78 -1.36
CA TYR A 294 -7.59 -22.58 -2.01
C TYR A 294 -9.12 -22.62 -2.15
N LEU A 295 -9.65 -23.75 -2.64
CA LEU A 295 -11.07 -23.96 -2.86
C LEU A 295 -11.90 -23.97 -1.57
N GLU A 296 -11.39 -24.63 -0.53
CA GLU A 296 -12.14 -24.86 0.71
C GLU A 296 -12.02 -23.68 1.70
N LEU A 297 -10.85 -23.02 1.73
CA LEU A 297 -10.56 -22.02 2.76
C LEU A 297 -10.59 -20.59 2.21
N VAL A 298 -10.07 -20.35 1.00
CA VAL A 298 -9.87 -18.99 0.48
C VAL A 298 -11.12 -18.50 -0.26
N LEU A 299 -11.57 -19.23 -1.28
CA LEU A 299 -12.69 -18.79 -2.12
C LEU A 299 -13.98 -18.47 -1.33
N PRO A 300 -14.44 -19.32 -0.39
CA PRO A 300 -15.67 -19.04 0.36
C PRO A 300 -15.55 -17.82 1.29
N LYS A 301 -14.34 -17.49 1.75
CA LYS A 301 -14.10 -16.28 2.55
C LYS A 301 -14.12 -15.04 1.68
N LEU A 302 -13.44 -15.08 0.53
CA LEU A 302 -13.46 -13.98 -0.42
C LEU A 302 -14.89 -13.68 -0.90
N ASP A 303 -15.72 -14.69 -1.13
CA ASP A 303 -17.13 -14.45 -1.46
C ASP A 303 -17.86 -13.68 -0.35
N LYS A 304 -17.63 -14.02 0.92
CA LYS A 304 -18.27 -13.30 2.02
C LYS A 304 -17.72 -11.88 2.24
N LEU A 305 -16.46 -11.65 1.87
CA LEU A 305 -15.73 -10.42 2.22
C LEU A 305 -15.65 -9.40 1.07
N LEU A 306 -15.71 -9.82 -0.18
CA LEU A 306 -15.55 -8.94 -1.34
C LEU A 306 -16.89 -8.40 -1.85
N GLY A 307 -16.92 -7.13 -2.23
CA GLY A 307 -17.95 -6.57 -3.12
C GLY A 307 -17.59 -6.78 -4.61
N PRO A 308 -18.54 -6.61 -5.55
CA PRO A 308 -18.33 -6.87 -6.99
C PRO A 308 -17.10 -6.21 -7.60
N THR A 309 -16.87 -4.93 -7.28
CA THR A 309 -15.74 -4.17 -7.79
C THR A 309 -14.41 -4.75 -7.32
N LEU A 310 -14.33 -5.16 -6.05
CA LEU A 310 -13.14 -5.80 -5.49
C LEU A 310 -12.95 -7.22 -6.03
N VAL A 311 -14.03 -7.94 -6.36
CA VAL A 311 -13.94 -9.23 -7.05
C VAL A 311 -13.30 -9.05 -8.43
N LEU A 312 -13.75 -8.07 -9.22
CA LEU A 312 -13.15 -7.78 -10.53
C LEU A 312 -11.66 -7.37 -10.40
N GLN A 313 -11.31 -6.55 -9.41
CA GLN A 313 -9.93 -6.17 -9.14
C GLN A 313 -9.07 -7.36 -8.70
N PHE A 314 -9.61 -8.23 -7.85
CA PHE A 314 -8.95 -9.47 -7.43
C PHE A 314 -8.71 -10.39 -8.63
N LEU A 315 -9.73 -10.61 -9.47
CA LEU A 315 -9.62 -11.39 -10.70
C LEU A 315 -8.54 -10.80 -11.61
N HIS A 316 -8.59 -9.49 -11.91
CA HIS A 316 -7.56 -8.83 -12.72
C HIS A 316 -6.14 -9.03 -12.14
N SER A 317 -5.98 -8.85 -10.83
CA SER A 317 -4.67 -8.98 -10.18
C SER A 317 -4.15 -10.43 -10.15
N LEU A 318 -5.04 -11.40 -9.92
CA LEU A 318 -4.72 -12.82 -9.98
C LEU A 318 -4.21 -13.18 -11.37
N LEU A 319 -4.87 -12.67 -12.42
CA LEU A 319 -4.57 -12.92 -13.82
C LEU A 319 -3.29 -12.21 -14.31
N ALA A 320 -2.92 -11.10 -13.66
CA ALA A 320 -1.67 -10.38 -13.90
C ALA A 320 -0.47 -11.02 -13.20
N THR A 321 -0.71 -11.84 -12.16
CA THR A 321 0.35 -12.50 -11.41
C THR A 321 0.87 -13.69 -12.21
N GLN A 322 2.18 -13.71 -12.50
CA GLN A 322 2.83 -14.86 -13.11
C GLN A 322 3.10 -15.90 -12.03
N MET A 323 2.50 -17.09 -12.15
CA MET A 323 2.68 -18.17 -11.18
C MET A 323 3.65 -19.23 -11.72
N SER A 324 4.38 -19.89 -10.82
CA SER A 324 5.25 -21.01 -11.14
C SER A 324 4.42 -22.24 -11.54
N GLY A 325 4.17 -22.41 -12.83
CA GLY A 325 3.48 -23.58 -13.39
C GLY A 325 2.20 -23.21 -14.13
N LYS A 326 2.23 -23.29 -15.47
CA LYS A 326 1.11 -22.88 -16.33
C LYS A 326 -0.17 -23.67 -16.06
N ASP A 327 -0.06 -24.97 -15.78
CA ASP A 327 -1.24 -25.83 -15.56
C ASP A 327 -1.93 -25.50 -14.24
N HIS A 328 -1.16 -25.30 -13.16
CA HIS A 328 -1.69 -24.93 -11.85
C HIS A 328 -2.34 -23.54 -11.89
N GLN A 329 -1.69 -22.57 -12.55
CA GLN A 329 -2.26 -21.25 -12.79
C GLN A 329 -3.58 -21.31 -13.55
N THR A 330 -3.61 -22.05 -14.67
CA THR A 330 -4.80 -22.20 -15.51
C THR A 330 -5.97 -22.79 -14.71
N GLU A 331 -5.72 -23.79 -13.87
CA GLU A 331 -6.76 -24.41 -13.06
C GLU A 331 -7.27 -23.49 -11.93
N ILE A 332 -6.37 -22.75 -11.26
CA ILE A 332 -6.75 -21.73 -10.28
C ILE A 332 -7.59 -20.64 -10.95
N GLU A 333 -7.13 -20.07 -12.07
CA GLU A 333 -7.84 -19.03 -12.81
C GLU A 333 -9.24 -19.51 -13.22
N ARG A 334 -9.33 -20.66 -13.89
CA ARG A 334 -10.60 -21.25 -14.34
C ARG A 334 -11.56 -21.46 -13.18
N THR A 335 -11.07 -22.01 -12.07
CA THR A 335 -11.90 -22.32 -10.91
C THR A 335 -12.38 -21.06 -10.19
N THR A 336 -11.49 -20.06 -10.07
CA THR A 336 -11.81 -18.76 -9.49
C THR A 336 -12.86 -18.02 -10.33
N LEU A 337 -12.69 -18.01 -11.65
CA LEU A 337 -13.67 -17.44 -12.57
C LEU A 337 -15.02 -18.15 -12.41
N LYS A 338 -15.07 -19.48 -12.55
CA LYS A 338 -16.33 -20.24 -12.37
C LYS A 338 -17.04 -19.95 -11.04
N PHE A 339 -16.28 -19.79 -9.96
CA PHE A 339 -16.83 -19.54 -8.63
C PHE A 339 -17.44 -18.13 -8.51
N PHE A 340 -16.73 -17.09 -8.96
CA PHE A 340 -17.19 -15.71 -8.80
C PHE A 340 -18.12 -15.21 -9.93
N MET A 341 -18.04 -15.79 -11.13
CA MET A 341 -18.78 -15.29 -12.30
C MET A 341 -20.29 -15.17 -12.05
N PRO A 342 -21.01 -16.15 -11.47
CA PRO A 342 -22.45 -16.03 -11.25
C PRO A 342 -22.83 -14.77 -10.46
N ARG A 343 -22.03 -14.45 -9.43
CA ARG A 343 -22.24 -13.28 -8.58
C ARG A 343 -21.87 -11.99 -9.28
N VAL A 344 -20.71 -11.95 -9.94
CA VAL A 344 -20.27 -10.80 -10.74
C VAL A 344 -21.33 -10.51 -11.81
N ILE A 345 -21.85 -11.51 -12.51
CA ILE A 345 -22.92 -11.35 -13.50
C ILE A 345 -24.18 -10.76 -12.87
N SER A 346 -24.60 -11.22 -11.69
CA SER A 346 -25.83 -10.71 -11.05
C SER A 346 -25.70 -9.30 -10.48
N GLU A 347 -24.49 -8.88 -10.10
CA GLU A 347 -24.24 -7.60 -9.44
C GLU A 347 -23.53 -6.57 -10.35
N SER A 348 -23.05 -6.98 -11.53
CA SER A 348 -22.41 -6.08 -12.49
C SER A 348 -23.45 -5.20 -13.14
N ASN A 349 -23.37 -3.91 -12.86
CA ASN A 349 -24.09 -2.88 -13.58
C ASN A 349 -23.12 -1.72 -13.78
N LEU A 350 -22.38 -1.70 -14.89
CA LEU A 350 -21.59 -0.52 -15.22
C LEU A 350 -22.57 0.60 -15.60
N SER A 351 -22.49 1.73 -14.91
CA SER A 351 -23.03 2.99 -15.40
C SER A 351 -22.04 3.65 -16.35
N PHE A 352 -22.52 4.49 -17.27
CA PHE A 352 -21.64 5.39 -18.02
C PHE A 352 -20.80 6.30 -17.11
N ASP A 353 -21.31 6.62 -15.92
CA ASP A 353 -20.57 7.40 -14.92
C ASP A 353 -19.32 6.67 -14.42
N ASN A 354 -19.29 5.33 -14.51
CA ASN A 354 -18.13 4.53 -14.15
C ASN A 354 -17.04 4.51 -15.24
N LEU A 355 -17.26 5.10 -16.43
CA LEU A 355 -16.25 5.07 -17.50
C LEU A 355 -15.13 6.09 -17.28
N ALA A 356 -15.46 7.23 -16.68
CA ALA A 356 -14.47 8.26 -16.36
C ALA A 356 -13.80 7.91 -15.04
N ILE A 357 -12.48 7.98 -15.01
CA ILE A 357 -11.78 8.19 -13.74
C ILE A 357 -12.22 9.59 -13.32
N GLU A 358 -13.06 9.71 -12.27
CA GLU A 358 -13.22 11.01 -11.63
C GLU A 358 -11.79 11.49 -11.37
N PRO A 359 -11.36 12.61 -11.98
CA PRO A 359 -10.05 13.15 -11.64
C PRO A 359 -10.12 13.32 -10.15
N VAL A 360 -9.32 12.51 -9.42
CA VAL A 360 -9.23 12.59 -7.96
C VAL A 360 -9.20 14.06 -7.69
N THR A 361 -10.22 14.56 -7.00
CA THR A 361 -10.37 15.96 -6.63
C THR A 361 -9.25 16.29 -5.65
N GLN A 362 -8.00 16.25 -6.12
CA GLN A 362 -7.12 17.36 -5.88
C GLN A 362 -7.93 18.54 -6.40
N GLU A 363 -8.65 19.19 -5.48
CA GLU A 363 -9.17 20.52 -5.69
C GLU A 363 -8.15 21.23 -6.58
N PRO A 364 -8.56 21.84 -7.71
CA PRO A 364 -7.66 22.72 -8.41
C PRO A 364 -7.22 23.71 -7.34
N GLN A 365 -6.01 23.51 -6.81
CA GLN A 365 -5.39 24.42 -5.88
C GLN A 365 -5.35 25.69 -6.72
N LEU A 366 -6.31 26.56 -6.46
CA LEU A 366 -6.42 27.88 -7.04
C LEU A 366 -5.20 28.61 -6.49
N PHE A 367 -4.04 28.32 -7.08
CA PHE A 367 -2.86 29.14 -7.02
C PHE A 367 -3.25 30.41 -7.76
N TYR A 368 -3.95 31.30 -7.04
CA TYR A 368 -3.94 32.73 -7.29
C TYR A 368 -2.52 33.23 -7.06
N ARG A 369 -1.60 32.83 -7.94
CA ARG A 369 -0.37 33.58 -8.13
C ARG A 369 -0.80 34.82 -8.89
N PHE A 370 -0.99 35.92 -8.17
CA PHE A 370 -1.11 37.26 -8.74
C PHE A 370 0.17 37.53 -9.57
N GLN A 371 0.21 37.07 -10.82
CA GLN A 371 1.08 37.65 -11.83
C GLN A 371 0.37 38.88 -12.35
N SER A 372 0.73 40.01 -11.74
CA SER A 372 0.53 41.33 -12.32
C SER A 372 1.28 41.40 -13.64
N ASN A 373 0.68 40.96 -14.73
CA ASN A 373 0.87 41.45 -16.10
C ASN A 373 -0.18 40.83 -17.02
N PHE A 374 -0.74 41.67 -17.89
CA PHE A 374 -1.88 41.44 -18.77
C PHE A 374 -1.68 40.32 -19.81
N SER A 375 -1.63 39.07 -19.38
CA SER A 375 -1.75 37.90 -20.26
C SER A 375 -3.10 37.23 -20.00
N ARG A 376 -3.83 36.99 -21.09
CA ARG A 376 -5.17 36.39 -21.11
C ARG A 376 -5.22 35.12 -20.25
N PRO A 377 -6.36 34.79 -19.62
CA PRO A 377 -6.55 33.47 -19.07
C PRO A 377 -6.36 32.46 -20.21
N GLN A 378 -5.28 31.68 -20.18
CA GLN A 378 -5.22 30.44 -20.94
C GLN A 378 -6.28 29.55 -20.32
N MET A 379 -7.33 29.23 -21.09
CA MET A 379 -8.20 28.12 -20.74
C MET A 379 -7.30 26.90 -20.62
N TYR A 380 -7.23 26.33 -19.42
CA TYR A 380 -6.50 25.10 -19.17
C TYR A 380 -7.06 24.04 -20.14
N GLU A 381 -6.19 23.50 -20.99
CA GLU A 381 -6.54 22.33 -21.79
C GLU A 381 -7.01 21.25 -20.82
N VAL A 382 -8.26 20.82 -20.96
CA VAL A 382 -8.78 19.67 -20.22
C VAL A 382 -7.84 18.50 -20.51
N PRO A 383 -7.24 17.87 -19.48
CA PRO A 383 -6.35 16.74 -19.69
C PRO A 383 -7.04 15.73 -20.61
N ARG A 384 -6.42 15.40 -21.74
CA ARG A 384 -6.95 14.37 -22.63
C ARG A 384 -7.12 13.11 -21.80
N ALA A 385 -8.35 12.59 -21.72
CA ALA A 385 -8.62 11.32 -21.07
C ALA A 385 -7.77 10.25 -21.74
N THR A 386 -6.81 9.66 -21.01
CA THR A 386 -5.87 8.68 -21.55
C THR A 386 -6.19 7.24 -21.16
N LYS A 387 -7.10 7.03 -20.20
CA LYS A 387 -7.37 5.71 -19.64
C LYS A 387 -8.83 5.55 -19.24
N LEU A 388 -9.38 4.36 -19.47
CA LEU A 388 -10.65 3.91 -18.89
C LEU A 388 -10.50 3.73 -17.38
N ALA A 389 -11.62 3.86 -16.65
CA ALA A 389 -11.63 3.56 -15.23
C ALA A 389 -11.30 2.07 -14.96
N PRO A 390 -10.59 1.77 -13.85
CA PRO A 390 -10.20 0.40 -13.51
C PRO A 390 -11.33 -0.65 -13.55
N PRO A 391 -12.57 -0.37 -13.08
CA PRO A 391 -13.65 -1.36 -13.15
C PRO A 391 -13.98 -1.83 -14.57
N VAL A 392 -13.86 -0.93 -15.55
CA VAL A 392 -14.13 -1.22 -16.95
C VAL A 392 -13.02 -2.08 -17.55
N THR A 393 -11.76 -1.74 -17.29
CA THR A 393 -10.62 -2.53 -17.77
C THR A 393 -10.62 -3.92 -17.14
N HIS A 394 -10.88 -4.02 -15.82
CA HIS A 394 -10.98 -5.29 -15.13
C HIS A 394 -12.13 -6.17 -15.66
N LEU A 395 -13.26 -5.56 -16.05
CA LEU A 395 -14.37 -6.27 -16.67
C LEU A 395 -13.96 -6.87 -18.02
N LEU A 396 -13.42 -6.06 -18.93
CA LEU A 396 -13.03 -6.52 -20.27
C LEU A 396 -11.95 -7.60 -20.19
N ASP A 397 -10.97 -7.43 -19.30
CA ASP A 397 -9.97 -8.45 -19.01
C ASP A 397 -10.61 -9.75 -18.51
N SER A 398 -11.59 -9.65 -17.60
CA SER A 398 -12.31 -10.83 -17.09
C SER A 398 -13.06 -11.56 -18.20
N VAL A 399 -13.70 -10.83 -19.12
CA VAL A 399 -14.37 -11.42 -20.30
C VAL A 399 -13.34 -12.15 -21.17
N GLY A 400 -12.23 -11.52 -21.51
CA GLY A 400 -11.19 -12.15 -22.34
C GLY A 400 -10.55 -13.37 -21.69
N ARG A 401 -10.43 -13.37 -20.36
CA ARG A 401 -9.88 -14.49 -19.61
C ARG A 401 -10.87 -15.64 -19.50
N CYS A 402 -12.16 -15.37 -19.31
CA CYS A 402 -13.19 -16.39 -19.44
C CYS A 402 -13.11 -17.07 -20.83
N MET A 403 -12.94 -16.28 -21.90
CA MET A 403 -12.75 -16.84 -23.25
C MET A 403 -11.50 -17.72 -23.36
N ASN A 404 -10.35 -17.26 -22.86
CA ASN A 404 -9.12 -18.05 -22.87
C ASN A 404 -9.20 -19.34 -22.03
N GLN A 405 -10.06 -19.37 -21.01
CA GLN A 405 -10.25 -20.53 -20.12
C GLN A 405 -11.37 -21.49 -20.56
N GLY A 406 -12.00 -21.25 -21.71
CA GLY A 406 -13.11 -22.06 -22.23
C GLY A 406 -14.44 -21.83 -21.52
N LEU A 407 -14.61 -20.67 -20.88
CA LEU A 407 -15.81 -20.25 -20.14
C LEU A 407 -16.63 -19.27 -20.99
N GLU A 408 -16.98 -19.71 -22.19
CA GLU A 408 -17.66 -18.85 -23.18
C GLU A 408 -19.05 -18.40 -22.69
N ASP A 409 -19.79 -19.28 -22.01
CA ASP A 409 -21.11 -18.96 -21.47
C ASP A 409 -21.04 -17.87 -20.41
N GLU A 410 -20.07 -17.95 -19.51
CA GLU A 410 -19.82 -16.95 -18.48
C GLU A 410 -19.36 -15.63 -19.08
N ALA A 411 -18.46 -15.66 -20.09
CA ALA A 411 -18.00 -14.46 -20.80
C ALA A 411 -19.18 -13.71 -21.46
N VAL A 412 -20.06 -14.43 -22.16
CA VAL A 412 -21.23 -13.86 -22.84
C VAL A 412 -22.22 -13.29 -21.83
N LYS A 413 -22.51 -14.02 -20.74
CA LYS A 413 -23.40 -13.53 -19.67
C LYS A 413 -22.83 -12.31 -18.96
N LEU A 414 -21.53 -12.31 -18.66
CA LEU A 414 -20.84 -11.19 -18.02
C LEU A 414 -20.92 -9.94 -18.88
N LEU A 415 -20.55 -10.05 -20.16
CA LEU A 415 -20.62 -8.92 -21.08
C LEU A 415 -22.06 -8.41 -21.24
N SER A 416 -23.04 -9.31 -21.38
CA SER A 416 -24.45 -8.94 -21.51
C SER A 416 -25.03 -8.26 -20.26
N ALA A 417 -24.59 -8.65 -19.06
CA ALA A 417 -25.06 -8.06 -17.81
C ALA A 417 -24.37 -6.73 -17.51
N ALA A 418 -23.09 -6.63 -17.84
CA ALA A 418 -22.26 -5.51 -17.43
C ALA A 418 -22.29 -4.31 -18.39
N LEU A 419 -22.63 -4.48 -19.67
CA LEU A 419 -22.69 -3.35 -20.61
C LEU A 419 -23.80 -2.36 -20.21
N PRO A 420 -23.50 -1.05 -20.11
CA PRO A 420 -24.50 -0.05 -19.77
C PRO A 420 -25.60 0.02 -20.82
N SER A 421 -26.83 0.34 -20.41
CA SER A 421 -27.90 0.63 -21.37
C SER A 421 -27.58 1.93 -22.13
N PRO A 422 -27.47 1.92 -23.47
CA PRO A 422 -27.15 3.13 -24.26
C PRO A 422 -28.12 4.30 -24.01
N THR A 423 -29.35 4.01 -23.57
CA THR A 423 -30.37 5.02 -23.23
C THR A 423 -30.00 5.94 -22.08
N THR A 424 -29.08 5.52 -21.20
CA THR A 424 -28.62 6.28 -20.03
C THR A 424 -27.47 7.24 -20.34
N LEU A 425 -26.99 7.26 -21.59
CA LEU A 425 -25.81 8.01 -22.00
C LEU A 425 -26.06 9.53 -21.95
N LEU A 426 -25.53 10.20 -20.92
CA LEU A 426 -25.41 11.66 -20.86
C LEU A 426 -24.24 12.10 -21.76
N ALA A 427 -24.52 12.23 -23.05
CA ALA A 427 -23.50 12.29 -24.10
C ALA A 427 -22.53 13.50 -24.05
N ARG A 428 -22.80 14.54 -23.26
CA ARG A 428 -22.05 15.81 -23.31
C ARG A 428 -20.59 15.74 -22.84
N THR A 429 -20.24 14.86 -21.91
CA THR A 429 -18.89 14.86 -21.30
C THR A 429 -18.15 13.54 -21.43
N LEU A 430 -18.83 12.47 -21.83
CA LEU A 430 -18.29 11.11 -21.78
C LEU A 430 -18.00 10.49 -23.14
N TRP A 431 -18.29 11.16 -24.26
CA TRP A 431 -18.18 10.55 -25.59
C TRP A 431 -16.78 9.97 -25.87
N LYS A 432 -15.71 10.64 -25.44
CA LYS A 432 -14.33 10.13 -25.55
C LYS A 432 -14.10 8.84 -24.76
N HIS A 433 -14.66 8.74 -23.55
CA HIS A 433 -14.58 7.53 -22.72
C HIS A 433 -15.40 6.38 -23.32
N CYS A 434 -16.57 6.68 -23.91
CA CYS A 434 -17.35 5.70 -24.65
C CYS A 434 -16.58 5.14 -25.86
N PHE A 435 -15.87 6.00 -26.60
CA PHE A 435 -15.01 5.55 -27.70
C PHE A 435 -13.85 4.69 -27.21
N MET A 436 -13.19 5.05 -26.11
CA MET A 436 -12.15 4.17 -25.51
C MET A 436 -12.73 2.80 -25.13
N LEU A 437 -13.93 2.75 -24.53
CA LEU A 437 -14.60 1.48 -24.22
C LEU A 437 -14.89 0.68 -25.50
N ILE A 438 -15.41 1.32 -26.55
CA ILE A 438 -15.69 0.67 -27.83
C ILE A 438 -14.41 0.14 -28.46
N GLU A 439 -13.34 0.93 -28.47
CA GLU A 439 -12.03 0.53 -29.02
C GLU A 439 -11.49 -0.72 -28.31
N GLU A 440 -11.47 -0.74 -26.98
CA GLU A 440 -11.02 -1.90 -26.18
C GLU A 440 -11.95 -3.12 -26.36
N LEU A 441 -13.27 -2.89 -26.40
CA LEU A 441 -14.24 -3.96 -26.65
C LEU A 441 -14.06 -4.56 -28.05
N LEU A 442 -13.88 -3.76 -29.09
CA LEU A 442 -13.64 -4.24 -30.45
C LEU A 442 -12.32 -5.02 -30.55
N GLN A 443 -11.27 -4.57 -29.88
CA GLN A 443 -10.01 -5.33 -29.79
C GLN A 443 -10.24 -6.70 -29.16
N LEU A 444 -10.97 -6.77 -28.04
CA LEU A 444 -11.33 -8.02 -27.37
C LEU A 444 -12.11 -8.96 -28.31
N LEU A 445 -13.13 -8.45 -28.99
CA LEU A 445 -13.93 -9.23 -29.95
C LEU A 445 -13.08 -9.72 -31.14
N GLN A 446 -12.14 -8.90 -31.60
CA GLN A 446 -11.25 -9.25 -32.71
C GLN A 446 -10.25 -10.35 -32.33
N ILE A 447 -9.75 -10.34 -31.09
CA ILE A 447 -8.85 -11.38 -30.55
C ILE A 447 -9.57 -12.73 -30.49
N HIS A 448 -10.80 -12.77 -29.98
CA HIS A 448 -11.50 -14.03 -29.73
C HIS A 448 -12.39 -14.51 -30.89
N ARG A 449 -12.87 -13.60 -31.75
CA ARG A 449 -13.76 -13.88 -32.90
C ARG A 449 -14.96 -14.79 -32.58
N ASN A 450 -15.49 -14.70 -31.36
CA ASN A 450 -16.60 -15.55 -30.93
C ASN A 450 -17.96 -14.96 -31.38
N PRO A 451 -18.78 -15.71 -32.14
CA PRO A 451 -20.04 -15.20 -32.67
C PRO A 451 -21.05 -14.76 -31.60
N ARG A 452 -21.06 -15.40 -30.42
CA ARG A 452 -22.01 -15.09 -29.35
C ARG A 452 -21.63 -13.80 -28.63
N LEU A 453 -20.33 -13.57 -28.40
CA LEU A 453 -19.85 -12.28 -27.89
C LEU A 453 -20.17 -11.16 -28.89
N ASN A 454 -19.91 -11.41 -30.18
CA ASN A 454 -20.24 -10.47 -31.26
C ASN A 454 -21.72 -10.10 -31.28
N GLN A 455 -22.61 -11.09 -31.10
CA GLN A 455 -24.06 -10.89 -31.06
C GLN A 455 -24.50 -9.99 -29.89
N VAL A 456 -23.84 -10.08 -28.73
CA VAL A 456 -24.13 -9.23 -27.56
C VAL A 456 -23.56 -7.83 -27.73
N ALA A 457 -22.32 -7.71 -28.23
CA ALA A 457 -21.62 -6.43 -28.29
C ALA A 457 -22.04 -5.55 -29.47
N SER A 458 -22.35 -6.14 -30.64
CA SER A 458 -22.63 -5.38 -31.87
C SER A 458 -23.81 -4.40 -31.73
N PRO A 459 -24.97 -4.78 -31.14
CA PRO A 459 -26.08 -3.83 -30.91
C PRO A 459 -25.66 -2.66 -30.00
N PHE A 460 -24.94 -2.95 -28.92
CA PHE A 460 -24.45 -1.93 -27.99
C PHE A 460 -23.52 -0.93 -28.69
N VAL A 461 -22.49 -1.43 -29.39
CA VAL A 461 -21.52 -0.58 -30.10
C VAL A 461 -22.22 0.28 -31.16
N SER A 462 -23.11 -0.33 -31.95
CA SER A 462 -23.87 0.35 -32.99
C SER A 462 -24.74 1.47 -32.42
N GLU A 463 -25.50 1.17 -31.35
CA GLU A 463 -26.40 2.14 -30.72
C GLU A 463 -25.62 3.28 -30.06
N VAL A 464 -24.53 3.00 -29.34
CA VAL A 464 -23.69 4.03 -28.73
C VAL A 464 -23.08 4.94 -29.79
N ILE A 465 -22.51 4.40 -30.88
CA ILE A 465 -21.96 5.21 -31.98
C ILE A 465 -23.05 6.12 -32.57
N GLN A 466 -24.25 5.59 -32.81
CA GLN A 466 -25.36 6.39 -33.35
C GLN A 466 -25.83 7.49 -32.38
N ILE A 467 -25.88 7.20 -31.07
CA ILE A 467 -26.22 8.20 -30.05
C ILE A 467 -25.14 9.28 -30.00
N LEU A 468 -23.87 8.91 -30.04
CA LEU A 468 -22.76 9.86 -30.02
C LEU A 468 -22.71 10.72 -31.28
N ALA A 469 -22.95 10.15 -32.46
CA ALA A 469 -23.03 10.89 -33.71
C ALA A 469 -24.20 11.88 -33.72
N ARG A 470 -25.39 11.45 -33.27
CA ARG A 470 -26.55 12.34 -33.10
C ARG A 470 -26.28 13.43 -32.08
N HIS A 471 -25.65 13.07 -30.96
CA HIS A 471 -25.28 14.02 -29.93
C HIS A 471 -24.37 15.10 -30.52
N LEU A 472 -23.27 14.71 -31.13
CA LEU A 472 -22.32 15.65 -31.72
C LEU A 472 -23.00 16.52 -32.77
N ALA A 473 -23.83 15.95 -33.65
CA ALA A 473 -24.63 16.72 -34.60
C ALA A 473 -25.55 17.75 -33.91
N SER A 474 -26.27 17.36 -32.85
CA SER A 474 -27.13 18.27 -32.08
C SER A 474 -26.37 19.34 -31.28
N THR A 475 -25.08 19.14 -31.00
CA THR A 475 -24.23 20.16 -30.36
C THR A 475 -23.69 21.19 -31.35
N HIS A 476 -24.00 21.08 -32.65
CA HIS A 476 -23.61 22.08 -33.64
C HIS A 476 -24.06 23.47 -33.18
N PRO A 477 -23.14 24.44 -33.04
CA PRO A 477 -23.49 25.78 -32.62
C PRO A 477 -24.54 26.37 -33.57
N ALA A 478 -25.70 26.76 -33.03
CA ALA A 478 -26.70 27.44 -33.83
C ALA A 478 -26.30 28.90 -34.02
N GLN A 479 -26.25 29.37 -35.26
CA GLN A 479 -26.16 30.79 -35.54
C GLN A 479 -27.48 31.44 -35.14
N LEU A 480 -27.59 31.94 -33.91
CA LEU A 480 -28.81 32.58 -33.46
C LEU A 480 -29.09 33.80 -34.35
N PRO A 481 -30.28 33.90 -34.99
CA PRO A 481 -30.66 35.09 -35.78
C PRO A 481 -30.62 36.37 -34.96
N ASN A 482 -30.67 36.21 -33.63
CA ASN A 482 -30.63 37.27 -32.65
C ASN A 482 -29.49 37.08 -31.64
N TRP A 483 -28.28 36.76 -32.12
CA TRP A 483 -27.11 36.61 -31.27
C TRP A 483 -26.76 37.96 -30.63
N THR A 484 -27.40 38.26 -29.50
CA THR A 484 -27.01 39.35 -28.61
C THR A 484 -25.72 38.91 -27.95
N PRO A 485 -24.67 39.75 -27.88
CA PRO A 485 -23.46 39.48 -27.11
C PRO A 485 -23.80 39.44 -25.61
N LEU A 486 -24.51 38.40 -25.16
CA LEU A 486 -24.96 38.18 -23.79
C LEU A 486 -23.77 37.98 -22.84
N SER A 487 -22.61 37.60 -23.38
CA SER A 487 -21.33 37.46 -22.69
C SER A 487 -20.62 38.79 -22.43
N VAL A 488 -21.04 39.91 -23.06
CA VAL A 488 -20.51 41.24 -22.74
C VAL A 488 -21.17 41.71 -21.45
N SER A 489 -20.51 41.40 -20.32
CA SER A 489 -20.88 41.92 -18.99
C SER A 489 -21.22 43.39 -19.10
N ARG A 490 -22.45 43.75 -18.70
CA ARG A 490 -22.91 45.14 -18.69
C ARG A 490 -21.85 45.96 -18.00
N THR A 491 -21.31 46.96 -18.70
CA THR A 491 -20.37 47.88 -18.06
C THR A 491 -21.10 48.52 -16.87
N PRO A 492 -20.47 48.58 -15.68
CA PRO A 492 -21.03 49.25 -14.52
C PRO A 492 -21.07 50.79 -14.69
N CYS A 493 -20.43 51.34 -15.73
CA CYS A 493 -20.48 52.77 -16.03
C CYS A 493 -21.91 53.22 -16.37
N SER A 494 -22.40 54.21 -15.61
CA SER A 494 -23.74 54.80 -15.74
C SER A 494 -23.83 56.00 -16.69
N CYS A 495 -22.74 56.35 -17.40
CA CYS A 495 -22.75 57.49 -18.30
C CYS A 495 -23.67 57.24 -19.51
N GLU A 496 -24.29 58.31 -20.04
CA GLU A 496 -25.23 58.21 -21.17
C GLU A 496 -24.61 57.50 -22.41
N PRO A 497 -23.36 57.80 -22.82
CA PRO A 497 -22.73 57.08 -23.93
C PRO A 497 -22.60 55.56 -23.70
N CYS A 498 -22.22 55.13 -22.48
CA CYS A 498 -22.16 53.70 -22.13
C CYS A 498 -23.56 53.08 -22.12
N GLY A 499 -24.59 53.82 -21.68
CA GLY A 499 -25.98 53.41 -21.76
C GLY A 499 -26.43 53.13 -23.19
N ARG A 500 -26.08 53.99 -24.15
CA ARG A 500 -26.40 53.79 -25.58
C ARG A 500 -25.64 52.61 -26.20
N VAL A 501 -24.38 52.39 -25.82
CA VAL A 501 -23.64 51.20 -26.25
C VAL A 501 -24.25 49.94 -25.65
N ASN A 502 -24.59 49.94 -24.35
CA ASN A 502 -25.30 48.83 -23.71
C ASN A 502 -26.66 48.56 -24.37
N GLN A 503 -27.37 49.59 -24.84
CA GLN A 503 -28.62 49.44 -25.58
C GLN A 503 -28.39 48.82 -26.96
N TYR A 504 -27.36 49.26 -27.69
CA TYR A 504 -26.93 48.64 -28.94
C TYR A 504 -26.56 47.15 -28.76
N LEU A 505 -25.81 46.82 -27.71
CA LEU A 505 -25.46 45.43 -27.39
C LEU A 505 -26.66 44.57 -26.99
N ARG A 506 -27.80 45.19 -26.63
CA ARG A 506 -29.08 44.50 -26.39
C ARG A 506 -29.91 44.32 -27.66
N ASP A 507 -29.59 45.03 -28.75
CA ASP A 507 -30.31 44.88 -30.01
C ASP A 507 -29.64 43.79 -30.85
N PRO A 508 -30.22 42.58 -30.93
CA PRO A 508 -29.67 41.49 -31.71
C PRO A 508 -29.56 41.77 -33.22
N LYS A 509 -30.37 42.71 -33.74
CA LYS A 509 -30.41 43.01 -35.17
C LYS A 509 -29.30 43.98 -35.58
N GLN A 510 -28.66 44.63 -34.61
CA GLN A 510 -27.71 45.69 -34.87
C GLN A 510 -26.27 45.13 -34.87
N ILE A 511 -25.77 44.74 -36.05
CA ILE A 511 -24.41 44.21 -36.22
C ILE A 511 -23.35 45.31 -36.04
N VAL A 512 -23.70 46.54 -36.41
CA VAL A 512 -22.80 47.70 -36.38
C VAL A 512 -23.48 48.86 -35.64
N GLY A 513 -22.87 49.30 -34.55
CA GLY A 513 -23.27 50.46 -33.77
C GLY A 513 -22.42 51.66 -34.16
N ARG A 514 -23.05 52.79 -34.52
CA ARG A 514 -22.36 54.03 -34.88
C ARG A 514 -22.63 55.10 -33.84
N PHE A 515 -21.57 55.64 -33.25
CA PHE A 515 -21.65 56.55 -32.11
C PHE A 515 -20.81 57.81 -32.36
N ALA A 516 -21.46 58.89 -32.80
CA ALA A 516 -20.82 60.18 -33.04
C ALA A 516 -20.61 60.93 -31.72
N TYR A 517 -19.36 60.96 -31.23
CA TYR A 517 -18.99 61.59 -29.97
C TYR A 517 -17.62 62.26 -30.06
N THR A 518 -17.26 63.13 -29.11
CA THR A 518 -15.91 63.71 -29.03
C THR A 518 -14.85 62.65 -28.76
N GLN A 519 -13.58 62.95 -29.06
CA GLN A 519 -12.47 61.99 -28.90
C GLN A 519 -12.38 61.42 -27.47
N THR A 520 -12.61 62.24 -26.44
CA THR A 520 -12.56 61.83 -25.03
C THR A 520 -13.59 60.75 -24.73
N ILE A 521 -14.83 60.93 -25.20
CA ILE A 521 -15.91 59.95 -25.00
C ILE A 521 -15.63 58.67 -25.81
N ARG A 522 -15.13 58.78 -27.05
CA ARG A 522 -14.75 57.60 -27.84
C ARG A 522 -13.65 56.77 -27.18
N LYS A 523 -12.62 57.41 -26.62
CA LYS A 523 -11.56 56.74 -25.85
C LYS A 523 -12.12 56.09 -24.58
N HIS A 524 -13.06 56.73 -23.89
CA HIS A 524 -13.76 56.14 -22.75
C HIS A 524 -14.51 54.87 -23.15
N LEU A 525 -15.35 54.93 -24.19
CA LEU A 525 -16.08 53.75 -24.68
C LEU A 525 -15.14 52.63 -25.12
N ALA A 526 -14.09 52.96 -25.89
CA ALA A 526 -13.09 51.97 -26.29
C ALA A 526 -12.46 51.28 -25.08
N LYS A 527 -12.00 52.03 -24.07
CA LYS A 527 -11.39 51.46 -22.85
C LYS A 527 -12.37 50.63 -22.02
N THR A 528 -13.61 51.10 -21.87
CA THR A 528 -14.64 50.43 -21.05
C THR A 528 -15.03 49.07 -21.63
N PHE A 529 -15.04 48.94 -22.96
CA PHE A 529 -15.48 47.73 -23.67
C PHE A 529 -14.33 46.96 -24.35
N ILE A 530 -13.06 47.35 -24.17
CA ILE A 530 -11.93 46.66 -24.82
C ILE A 530 -11.75 45.21 -24.36
N HIS A 531 -12.23 44.90 -23.16
CA HIS A 531 -12.10 43.59 -22.54
C HIS A 531 -13.16 42.59 -23.01
N SER A 532 -14.25 43.03 -23.64
CA SER A 532 -15.15 42.13 -24.37
C SER A 532 -14.50 41.77 -25.70
N GLY A 533 -13.88 40.59 -25.76
CA GLY A 533 -13.13 40.09 -26.93
C GLY A 533 -13.95 40.05 -28.24
N ASP A 534 -15.26 40.23 -28.13
CA ASP A 534 -16.27 40.17 -29.19
C ASP A 534 -16.59 41.51 -29.84
N LEU A 535 -15.94 42.61 -29.47
CA LEU A 535 -16.15 43.91 -30.13
C LEU A 535 -14.91 44.37 -30.88
N THR A 536 -15.11 44.90 -32.08
CA THR A 536 -14.13 45.73 -32.78
C THR A 536 -14.50 47.19 -32.73
N PHE A 537 -13.48 48.02 -32.52
CA PHE A 537 -13.59 49.47 -32.45
C PHE A 537 -12.88 50.05 -33.66
N ASP A 538 -13.60 50.80 -34.47
CA ASP A 538 -13.05 51.61 -35.56
C ASP A 538 -13.56 53.06 -35.44
N THR A 539 -12.85 54.04 -35.99
CA THR A 539 -13.26 55.46 -35.96
C THR A 539 -13.34 56.01 -37.37
N GLU A 540 -14.54 56.31 -37.81
CA GLU A 540 -14.76 57.01 -39.08
C GLU A 540 -14.50 58.51 -38.90
N THR A 541 -13.45 59.01 -39.55
CA THR A 541 -12.98 60.40 -39.43
C THR A 541 -13.72 61.40 -40.32
N LYS A 542 -14.73 60.94 -41.07
CA LYS A 542 -15.57 61.81 -41.91
C LYS A 542 -16.58 62.57 -41.04
N GLY A 543 -16.40 63.89 -40.93
CA GLY A 543 -17.26 64.79 -40.15
C GLY A 543 -16.76 65.08 -38.74
N SER A 544 -17.29 66.15 -38.13
CA SER A 544 -17.03 66.52 -36.73
C SER A 544 -18.37 66.62 -35.99
N PRO A 545 -18.56 65.87 -34.88
CA PRO A 545 -17.62 64.94 -34.25
C PRO A 545 -17.44 63.61 -35.02
N HIS A 546 -16.23 63.01 -34.99
CA HIS A 546 -15.99 61.69 -35.62
C HIS A 546 -16.84 60.58 -34.96
N THR A 547 -17.10 59.52 -35.73
CA THR A 547 -18.00 58.43 -35.33
C THR A 547 -17.22 57.19 -34.90
N LEU A 548 -17.44 56.71 -33.68
CA LEU A 548 -16.97 55.39 -33.23
C LEU A 548 -17.89 54.32 -33.81
N ILE A 549 -17.31 53.41 -34.57
CA ILE A 549 -17.98 52.23 -35.12
C ILE A 549 -17.64 51.06 -34.20
N LEU A 550 -18.66 50.50 -33.56
CA LEU A 550 -18.58 49.23 -32.85
C LEU A 550 -19.15 48.14 -33.75
N GLN A 551 -18.38 47.10 -34.00
CA GLN A 551 -18.86 45.93 -34.74
C GLN A 551 -18.73 44.70 -33.84
N SER A 552 -19.85 44.03 -33.60
CA SER A 552 -19.87 42.72 -32.94
C SER A 552 -19.19 41.69 -33.83
N LYS A 553 -18.13 41.07 -33.31
CA LYS A 553 -17.47 39.92 -33.92
C LYS A 553 -18.19 38.68 -33.45
N SER A 554 -18.60 37.86 -34.40
CA SER A 554 -19.10 36.51 -34.19
C SER A 554 -18.03 35.53 -33.65
N LYS A 555 -17.02 36.01 -32.92
CA LYS A 555 -15.82 35.27 -32.51
C LYS A 555 -16.15 34.07 -31.63
N GLU A 556 -17.05 34.22 -30.66
CA GLU A 556 -17.48 33.11 -29.81
C GLU A 556 -18.22 32.05 -30.63
N TYR A 557 -19.12 32.41 -31.55
CA TYR A 557 -19.73 31.46 -32.48
C TYR A 557 -18.69 30.78 -33.38
N THR A 558 -17.78 31.54 -34.00
CA THR A 558 -16.70 30.97 -34.83
C THR A 558 -15.80 30.05 -34.01
N HIS A 559 -15.53 30.39 -32.75
CA HIS A 559 -14.75 29.55 -31.84
C HIS A 559 -15.52 28.29 -31.46
N SER A 560 -16.79 28.37 -31.09
CA SER A 560 -17.63 27.22 -30.81
C SER A 560 -17.76 26.31 -32.03
N VAL A 561 -17.89 26.88 -33.24
CA VAL A 561 -17.91 26.10 -34.48
C VAL A 561 -16.57 25.41 -34.70
N ALA A 562 -15.45 26.12 -34.51
CA ALA A 562 -14.12 25.52 -34.64
C ALA A 562 -13.89 24.38 -33.63
N VAL A 563 -14.29 24.54 -32.37
CA VAL A 563 -14.23 23.50 -31.33
C VAL A 563 -15.09 22.30 -31.72
N TRP A 564 -16.32 22.55 -32.15
CA TRP A 564 -17.22 21.49 -32.61
C TRP A 564 -16.68 20.77 -33.87
N GLU A 565 -16.10 21.49 -34.83
CA GLU A 565 -15.48 20.89 -36.03
C GLU A 565 -14.25 20.04 -35.66
N GLU A 566 -13.46 20.47 -34.67
CA GLU A 566 -12.36 19.67 -34.11
C GLU A 566 -12.89 18.38 -33.46
N GLU A 567 -13.95 18.45 -32.67
CA GLU A 567 -14.58 17.26 -32.06
C GLU A 567 -15.16 16.31 -33.12
N VAL A 568 -15.81 16.84 -34.16
CA VAL A 568 -16.27 16.05 -35.32
C VAL A 568 -15.09 15.37 -36.00
N GLN A 569 -13.99 16.08 -36.19
CA GLN A 569 -12.81 15.52 -36.83
C GLN A 569 -12.14 14.45 -35.96
N ASP A 570 -12.05 14.64 -34.64
CA ASP A 570 -11.54 13.65 -33.70
C ASP A 570 -12.39 12.37 -33.73
N MET A 571 -13.73 12.51 -33.68
CA MET A 571 -14.65 11.38 -33.81
C MET A 571 -14.50 10.67 -35.16
N ARG A 572 -14.40 11.40 -36.27
CA ARG A 572 -14.15 10.82 -37.61
C ARG A 572 -12.85 10.04 -37.67
N SER A 573 -11.77 10.61 -37.13
CA SER A 573 -10.46 9.97 -37.09
C SER A 573 -10.50 8.66 -36.30
N ARG A 574 -11.22 8.62 -35.16
CA ARG A 574 -11.41 7.39 -34.37
C ARG A 574 -12.26 6.35 -35.08
N LEU A 575 -13.40 6.73 -35.67
CA LEU A 575 -14.23 5.83 -36.47
C LEU A 575 -13.44 5.22 -37.64
N THR A 576 -12.64 6.04 -38.33
CA THR A 576 -11.78 5.59 -39.42
C THR A 576 -10.70 4.63 -38.93
N ALA A 577 -10.06 4.92 -37.79
CA ALA A 577 -9.03 4.07 -37.22
C ALA A 577 -9.56 2.69 -36.78
N MET A 578 -10.82 2.63 -36.33
CA MET A 578 -11.50 1.37 -36.01
C MET A 578 -11.94 0.58 -37.26
N GLY A 579 -12.03 1.23 -38.41
CA GLY A 579 -12.49 0.63 -39.66
C GLY A 579 -11.52 -0.42 -40.21
N ASN A 580 -11.77 -1.68 -39.88
CA ASN A 580 -11.09 -2.84 -40.48
C ASN A 580 -12.13 -3.88 -40.96
N ASP A 581 -11.67 -4.91 -41.67
CA ASP A 581 -12.55 -5.95 -42.25
C ASP A 581 -13.40 -6.66 -41.18
N PHE A 582 -12.86 -6.84 -39.98
CA PHE A 582 -13.57 -7.46 -38.86
C PHE A 582 -14.70 -6.56 -38.35
N VAL A 583 -14.41 -5.29 -38.08
CA VAL A 583 -15.41 -4.32 -37.59
C VAL A 583 -16.49 -4.07 -38.64
N THR A 584 -16.12 -4.02 -39.92
CA THR A 584 -17.05 -3.88 -41.05
C THR A 584 -17.99 -5.08 -41.15
N SER A 585 -17.49 -6.29 -40.92
CA SER A 585 -18.31 -7.50 -40.86
C SER A 585 -19.22 -7.53 -39.62
N LEU A 586 -18.74 -7.02 -38.48
CA LEU A 586 -19.46 -7.04 -37.20
C LEU A 586 -20.61 -6.01 -37.11
N LEU A 587 -20.36 -4.78 -37.53
CA LEU A 587 -21.28 -3.64 -37.40
C LEU A 587 -22.00 -3.32 -38.73
N GLY A 588 -21.57 -3.91 -39.83
CA GLY A 588 -22.01 -3.56 -41.17
C GLY A 588 -21.25 -2.35 -41.75
N ALA A 589 -21.17 -2.29 -43.08
CA ALA A 589 -20.44 -1.24 -43.79
C ALA A 589 -20.96 0.17 -43.47
N ASP A 590 -22.28 0.32 -43.29
CA ASP A 590 -22.91 1.63 -43.11
C ASP A 590 -22.58 2.28 -41.76
N ILE A 591 -22.42 1.49 -40.69
CA ILE A 591 -22.13 1.99 -39.34
C ILE A 591 -20.64 2.34 -39.18
N VAL A 592 -19.78 1.58 -39.84
CA VAL A 592 -18.34 1.85 -39.87
C VAL A 592 -18.03 3.01 -40.83
N SER A 593 -18.87 3.22 -41.84
CA SER A 593 -18.72 4.36 -42.73
C SER A 593 -18.97 5.66 -41.97
N ILE A 594 -18.12 6.66 -42.22
CA ILE A 594 -18.31 8.02 -41.74
C ILE A 594 -19.69 8.59 -42.19
N SER A 595 -20.34 7.97 -43.17
CA SER A 595 -21.64 8.36 -43.73
C SER A 595 -22.71 8.63 -42.68
N ALA A 596 -22.84 7.84 -41.60
CA ALA A 596 -23.85 8.10 -40.58
C ALA A 596 -23.57 9.41 -39.81
N LEU A 597 -22.31 9.64 -39.45
CA LEU A 597 -21.86 10.89 -38.84
C LEU A 597 -21.95 12.06 -39.82
N ASP A 598 -21.56 11.85 -41.08
CA ASP A 598 -21.61 12.87 -42.13
C ASP A 598 -23.04 13.28 -42.46
N LEU A 599 -23.98 12.35 -42.55
CA LEU A 599 -25.40 12.66 -42.74
C LEU A 599 -25.95 13.46 -41.55
N ALA A 600 -25.63 13.06 -40.31
CA ALA A 600 -26.06 13.79 -39.12
C ALA A 600 -25.44 15.20 -39.05
N VAL A 601 -24.14 15.32 -39.37
CA VAL A 601 -23.40 16.60 -39.43
C VAL A 601 -23.93 17.48 -40.56
N GLN A 602 -24.22 16.93 -41.74
CA GLN A 602 -24.79 17.67 -42.87
C GLN A 602 -26.19 18.16 -42.56
N ASP A 603 -27.05 17.34 -41.95
CA ASP A 603 -28.39 17.75 -41.53
C ASP A 603 -28.32 18.84 -40.44
N ALA A 604 -27.40 18.71 -39.47
CA ALA A 604 -27.17 19.76 -38.47
C ALA A 604 -26.70 21.09 -39.08
N LYS A 605 -25.84 21.04 -40.10
CA LYS A 605 -25.41 22.23 -40.86
C LYS A 605 -26.54 22.82 -41.71
N ALA A 606 -27.40 21.99 -42.30
CA ALA A 606 -28.51 22.43 -43.13
C ALA A 606 -29.69 22.99 -42.31
N ASN A 607 -29.95 22.42 -41.12
CA ASN A 607 -31.12 22.70 -40.30
C ASN A 607 -30.76 23.04 -38.83
N PRO A 608 -30.04 24.15 -38.57
CA PRO A 608 -29.61 24.52 -37.22
C PRO A 608 -30.77 24.77 -36.24
N ALA A 609 -31.96 25.16 -36.74
CA ALA A 609 -33.16 25.36 -35.93
C ALA A 609 -33.82 24.04 -35.47
N THR A 610 -33.57 22.94 -36.18
CA THR A 610 -34.07 21.60 -35.84
C THR A 610 -33.13 20.90 -34.84
N ALA A 611 -31.82 21.17 -34.90
CA ALA A 611 -30.82 20.64 -33.98
C ALA A 611 -31.08 21.02 -32.50
N GLN A 612 -31.66 22.20 -32.25
CA GLN A 612 -32.04 22.64 -30.89
C GLN A 612 -33.36 22.07 -30.38
N ARG A 613 -34.16 21.41 -31.24
CA ARG A 613 -35.51 20.95 -30.90
C ARG A 613 -35.57 19.53 -30.34
N PHE A 614 -34.47 18.80 -30.23
CA PHE A 614 -34.46 17.58 -29.44
C PHE A 614 -34.51 17.96 -27.97
N PRO A 615 -35.67 17.83 -27.29
CA PRO A 615 -35.68 17.93 -25.85
C PRO A 615 -35.03 16.61 -25.40
N LEU A 616 -33.80 16.66 -24.92
CA LEU A 616 -33.36 15.67 -23.94
C LEU A 616 -34.08 15.99 -22.62
N ASP A 617 -35.41 16.06 -22.65
CA ASP A 617 -36.26 15.88 -21.47
C ASP A 617 -36.30 14.38 -21.24
N VAL A 618 -35.18 13.84 -20.74
CA VAL A 618 -35.32 12.80 -19.72
C VAL A 618 -35.81 13.58 -18.51
N SER A 619 -37.14 13.76 -18.45
CA SER A 619 -37.78 14.14 -17.21
C SER A 619 -37.25 13.15 -16.18
N LEU A 620 -36.51 13.64 -15.20
CA LEU A 620 -36.20 12.90 -13.99
C LEU A 620 -37.53 12.67 -13.27
N SER A 621 -38.37 11.78 -13.80
CA SER A 621 -39.45 11.17 -13.06
C SER A 621 -38.79 10.39 -11.94
N SER A 622 -38.72 11.06 -10.79
CA SER A 622 -38.48 10.52 -9.46
C SER A 622 -39.17 9.17 -9.36
N SER A 623 -38.42 8.11 -9.64
CA SER A 623 -38.89 6.74 -9.51
C SER A 623 -38.84 6.41 -8.04
N ASN A 624 -40.01 6.50 -7.40
CA ASN A 624 -40.43 5.75 -6.22
C ASN A 624 -39.29 5.25 -5.30
N ILE A 625 -38.77 6.15 -4.47
CA ILE A 625 -38.40 5.75 -3.12
C ILE A 625 -39.73 5.53 -2.41
N GLN A 626 -40.11 4.26 -2.18
CA GLN A 626 -41.12 3.94 -1.19
C GLN A 626 -40.71 4.59 0.13
N GLN A 627 -41.43 5.63 0.53
CA GLN A 627 -41.39 6.11 1.90
C GLN A 627 -41.72 4.92 2.82
N PRO A 628 -40.86 4.58 3.80
CA PRO A 628 -41.28 3.65 4.84
C PRO A 628 -42.42 4.31 5.61
N SER A 629 -43.53 3.58 5.72
CA SER A 629 -44.67 3.97 6.53
C SER A 629 -44.24 4.31 7.95
N ALA A 630 -44.72 5.44 8.47
CA ALA A 630 -44.52 5.87 9.84
C ALA A 630 -45.11 4.80 10.79
N ARG A 631 -44.27 3.87 11.26
CA ARG A 631 -44.60 3.04 12.42
C ARG A 631 -44.45 3.90 13.67
N ALA A 632 -45.57 4.09 14.36
CA ALA A 632 -45.63 4.67 15.68
C ALA A 632 -44.63 3.95 16.62
N GLY A 633 -43.56 4.65 16.99
CA GLY A 633 -42.59 4.19 17.97
C GLY A 633 -43.17 4.32 19.37
N THR A 634 -43.46 3.18 19.99
CA THR A 634 -43.73 3.08 21.43
C THR A 634 -42.46 3.46 22.19
N LYS A 635 -42.52 4.56 22.95
CA LYS A 635 -41.52 4.93 23.97
C LYS A 635 -41.28 3.73 24.91
N ARG A 636 -40.08 3.17 24.91
CA ARG A 636 -39.59 2.33 26.01
C ARG A 636 -38.61 3.15 26.85
N LYS A 637 -38.88 3.17 28.15
CA LYS A 637 -38.04 3.75 29.20
C LYS A 637 -36.64 3.12 29.15
N HIS A 638 -35.63 3.97 29.25
CA HIS A 638 -34.26 3.59 29.54
C HIS A 638 -34.15 3.54 31.06
N ASP A 639 -34.02 2.35 31.63
CA ASP A 639 -33.65 2.15 33.03
C ASP A 639 -32.24 1.56 33.08
N GLN A 640 -31.45 2.13 34.00
CA GLN A 640 -30.29 1.59 34.71
C GLN A 640 -28.99 1.34 33.94
N VAL A 641 -28.06 2.28 34.17
CA VAL A 641 -26.60 2.09 34.08
C VAL A 641 -26.15 1.50 35.43
N GLU A 642 -25.60 0.29 35.39
CA GLU A 642 -24.90 -0.34 36.51
C GLU A 642 -23.46 0.16 36.51
N VAL A 643 -23.05 0.82 37.60
CA VAL A 643 -21.67 1.23 37.86
C VAL A 643 -20.97 0.03 38.50
N ILE A 644 -19.94 -0.50 37.84
CA ILE A 644 -19.01 -1.47 38.43
C ILE A 644 -17.89 -0.68 39.09
N ASP A 645 -17.83 -0.75 40.41
CA ASP A 645 -16.74 -0.27 41.25
C ASP A 645 -15.68 -1.38 41.36
N LEU A 646 -14.42 -1.06 41.06
CA LEU A 646 -13.29 -1.98 41.18
C LEU A 646 -12.38 -1.47 42.30
N THR A 647 -12.58 -2.04 43.49
CA THR A 647 -11.59 -2.13 44.56
C THR A 647 -11.21 -3.57 44.77
#